data_AF-K9UV50-F1
#
_entry.id   AF-K9UV50-F1
#
_cell.length_a   1.000
_cell.length_b   1.000
_cell.length_c   1.000
_cell.angle_alpha   90.00
_cell.angle_beta   90.00
_cell.angle_gamma   90.00
#
_symmetry.space_group_name_H-M   'P 1'
#
loop_
_entity.id
_entity.type
_entity.pdbx_description
1 polymer ?
#
loop_
_entity_poly.entity_id
_entity_poly.type
_entity_poly.pdbx_seq_one_letter_code
_entity_poly.pdbx_strand_id
1 'polypeptide(L)'
;MALKLNHFETKTKQDTLVEQKLTNSLAEYLFPNTKFSIGIAYPEATIPSDLGEYNGMTLQFSSGNRMFFADKLNVRSLLYPNPSDAAAYPLPFTPCRSFHELENVRILVVDDVTGENGDVIANNEAKTLVGDCKGLIDRNFALANNIDVRAFQFRLGIKPQTESPVMRIAKGTLAPAQLDKFGESSFRMGGSVRDGTLHSRFGYDLVLATSSFKGRKGEDTIKPGEYLLSIGLGVKSLAFYREHSLGTQVLVNYPQAVKAEILPIIKQQAEKLAQEQKDIRKLAQRYIETYERRKAILAQSQEIEPDIQEAIQQFSLFDSLDSGGEGEDNHESENLTTQQQKDLFLYSLLKADLAGFNQILEHPKIIAELQNFVRKEWVEIATGRSIKFTSGLAQPSLELGKDQISIPFLNEGEEVIVTRSPLINSNGVITLKNKHLPEMLDGCVYIHPKTAMDNMQCDFDGDLLAFAPSKEFPKLAAEVKERNLPENRYPDIVKKAKVPYQGTFAEIAVSAMENKIGIIANEIQKNVALQCELCAMLQAEKFNYLQKISAHFSVLVKKYEQGKLQMSGEILQQIYPIASLRNNYQVEQKLQLVKNLFKDCVAELGNELQVAADGAKSALRPDDAIIRYCQAITGYKDVEWLADKKNQEAFTNRGMKTNGYSPIDLMIQQTNQIFEENQLVARPIEQFRKLYSGVEFTDEQKEKAQQIKTEYNSQVRGRIELEEKQKMEFGPYLVITSPHTGNKLEVTNLIRFNAAKNSDFWQASELSIQVEVRNPTEKMPHTLFAQGKFMAADGKEVNVPIGTISMKSMKEYDIQAGMSIQQGKVEFHFGVSDGMVDALKQQTREYIESIREEIPENQRLQMAAAIYDVSHTESSRNYSGLKKAGVAFAVFPEEAIPQLEKLQFTEMRVIGTQFNECAGRDFSGEKVAIAFRDDINPREPTKTARWVTVEGKKLGIIDARSPNLLSGCEAIACVTSSPSTSIIVTSLKNSENKLQIDRVNQYAFANHNWQGEKANITLNMQQTTSRKAPVVFAKLGNQVLGVLNKESVGFLQQQLASKGRTIQGLTIAGTVNKAPPSYADIVIDPSSVKLPEIQAETQTANVATVVIINGTVEPKFQAKTEQVLGNMFERAVKRAVENSFDTIQFVDVSPNPTPQVAEALQDIAGKYKDIRVEFIGKASLEEGMKLLEQPSDIVLGAKTAETIGVIEFAASRGRAIASYIPETGEFERHNLAPVRKIIEVKENGLERDRYR
;
A
#
# COMPACT_ATOMS: atom_id res chain seq x y z
N MET A 1 -4.72 6.70 31.33
CA MET A 1 -6.15 7.08 31.20
C MET A 1 -6.42 7.19 29.69
N ALA A 2 -7.56 7.70 29.22
CA ALA A 2 -7.71 8.01 27.79
C ALA A 2 -8.49 9.31 27.66
N LEU A 3 -8.00 10.24 26.84
CA LEU A 3 -8.67 11.50 26.56
C LEU A 3 -9.82 11.26 25.58
N LYS A 4 -11.03 11.69 25.94
CA LYS A 4 -12.22 11.64 25.08
C LYS A 4 -12.43 13.00 24.42
N LEU A 5 -12.60 13.00 23.10
CA LEU A 5 -12.77 14.19 22.28
C LEU A 5 -14.11 14.11 21.55
N ASN A 6 -15.08 14.93 21.95
CA ASN A 6 -16.38 14.98 21.28
C ASN A 6 -16.30 15.85 20.02
N HIS A 7 -16.83 15.37 18.91
CA HIS A 7 -16.84 16.09 17.64
C HIS A 7 -18.14 16.90 17.47
N PHE A 8 -18.02 18.13 17.00
CA PHE A 8 -19.16 18.99 16.67
C PHE A 8 -18.94 19.76 15.36
N GLU A 9 -20.02 20.25 14.78
CA GLU A 9 -20.00 21.02 13.54
C GLU A 9 -19.86 22.53 13.84
N THR A 10 -18.86 23.21 13.28
CA THR A 10 -18.60 24.63 13.62
C THR A 10 -19.63 25.61 13.07
N LYS A 11 -20.23 25.36 11.89
CA LYS A 11 -21.29 26.22 11.32
C LYS A 11 -22.61 26.07 12.06
N THR A 12 -23.06 24.83 12.27
CA THR A 12 -24.38 24.58 12.88
C THR A 12 -24.35 24.54 14.40
N LYS A 13 -23.15 24.45 15.01
CA LYS A 13 -22.93 24.26 16.45
C LYS A 13 -23.61 23.02 17.02
N GLN A 14 -23.84 22.01 16.19
CA GLN A 14 -24.46 20.74 16.59
C GLN A 14 -23.41 19.68 16.91
N ASP A 15 -23.64 18.90 17.96
CA ASP A 15 -22.92 17.66 18.24
C ASP A 15 -23.07 16.66 17.09
N THR A 16 -21.96 16.12 16.60
CA THR A 16 -21.99 15.05 15.59
C THR A 16 -22.23 13.66 16.18
N LEU A 17 -22.34 13.57 17.51
CA LEU A 17 -22.49 12.33 18.29
C LEU A 17 -21.29 11.37 18.18
N VAL A 18 -20.15 11.89 17.73
CA VAL A 18 -18.93 11.13 17.56
C VAL A 18 -17.93 11.46 18.66
N GLU A 19 -17.43 10.42 19.31
CA GLU A 19 -16.39 10.50 20.32
C GLU A 19 -15.12 9.85 19.77
N GLN A 20 -14.00 10.58 19.80
CA GLN A 20 -12.67 10.06 19.49
C GLN A 20 -11.90 9.84 20.79
N LYS A 21 -11.35 8.63 20.96
CA LYS A 21 -10.47 8.28 22.08
C LYS A 21 -9.02 8.50 21.69
N LEU A 22 -8.29 9.31 22.46
CA LEU A 22 -6.87 9.56 22.31
C LEU A 22 -6.12 9.05 23.54
N THR A 23 -5.17 8.14 23.33
CA THR A 23 -4.29 7.59 24.38
C THR A 23 -2.85 8.03 24.17
N ASN A 24 -2.03 7.97 25.24
CA ASN A 24 -0.60 8.25 25.17
C ASN A 24 -0.29 9.62 24.56
N SER A 25 -0.96 10.66 25.04
CA SER A 25 -0.84 12.02 24.50
C SER A 25 -0.37 13.02 25.55
N LEU A 26 0.27 14.10 25.10
CA LEU A 26 0.69 15.17 25.99
C LEU A 26 -0.50 15.95 26.57
N ALA A 27 -1.64 16.02 25.87
CA ALA A 27 -2.86 16.63 26.37
C ALA A 27 -3.37 15.90 27.61
N GLU A 28 -3.35 14.57 27.60
CA GLU A 28 -3.71 13.73 28.76
C GLU A 28 -2.80 14.02 29.95
N TYR A 29 -1.48 14.06 29.73
CA TYR A 29 -0.50 14.29 30.79
C TYR A 29 -0.55 15.71 31.37
N LEU A 30 -0.60 16.73 30.50
CA LEU A 30 -0.50 18.14 30.90
C LEU A 30 -1.84 18.69 31.43
N PHE A 31 -2.97 18.15 30.96
CA PHE A 31 -4.30 18.66 31.26
C PHE A 31 -5.31 17.54 31.64
N PRO A 32 -5.00 16.69 32.64
CA PRO A 32 -5.82 15.51 32.96
C PRO A 32 -7.25 15.84 33.39
N ASN A 33 -7.50 17.06 33.86
CA ASN A 33 -8.80 17.53 34.37
C ASN A 33 -9.46 18.55 33.43
N THR A 34 -9.14 18.55 32.15
CA THR A 34 -9.69 19.48 31.15
C THR A 34 -10.49 18.69 30.13
N LYS A 35 -11.72 19.13 29.85
CA LYS A 35 -12.54 18.53 28.80
C LYS A 35 -12.21 19.18 27.47
N PHE A 36 -12.10 18.37 26.43
CA PHE A 36 -11.80 18.84 25.07
C PHE A 36 -12.86 18.35 24.08
N SER A 37 -13.09 19.17 23.05
CA SER A 37 -13.95 18.86 21.91
C SER A 37 -13.27 19.28 20.61
N ILE A 38 -13.64 18.65 19.49
CA ILE A 38 -13.13 18.96 18.15
C ILE A 38 -14.26 19.56 17.32
N GLY A 39 -14.09 20.81 16.89
CA GLY A 39 -14.92 21.43 15.86
C GLY A 39 -14.34 21.14 14.47
N ILE A 40 -15.20 20.77 13.53
CA ILE A 40 -14.83 20.60 12.12
C ILE A 40 -14.98 21.93 11.38
N ALA A 41 -13.91 22.41 10.77
CA ALA A 41 -13.90 23.62 9.95
C ALA A 41 -13.80 23.29 8.45
N TYR A 42 -14.21 24.24 7.60
CA TYR A 42 -14.19 24.09 6.15
C TYR A 42 -13.35 25.21 5.53
N PRO A 43 -12.20 24.90 4.89
CA PRO A 43 -11.25 25.90 4.37
C PRO A 43 -11.87 27.05 3.57
N GLU A 44 -12.87 26.75 2.74
CA GLU A 44 -13.48 27.72 1.85
C GLU A 44 -14.71 28.43 2.44
N ALA A 45 -15.22 28.01 3.60
CA ALA A 45 -16.49 28.49 4.14
C ALA A 45 -16.42 29.01 5.58
N THR A 46 -15.59 28.41 6.45
CA THR A 46 -15.50 28.80 7.87
C THR A 46 -14.90 30.19 8.03
N ILE A 47 -15.57 31.01 8.85
CA ILE A 47 -15.16 32.37 9.22
C ILE A 47 -14.88 32.42 10.73
N PRO A 48 -14.15 33.44 11.24
CA PRO A 48 -13.73 33.48 12.64
C PRO A 48 -14.87 33.39 13.66
N SER A 49 -16.05 33.96 13.36
CA SER A 49 -17.22 33.90 14.25
C SER A 49 -17.76 32.48 14.44
N ASP A 50 -17.61 31.61 13.44
CA ASP A 50 -18.01 30.19 13.55
C ASP A 50 -17.16 29.44 14.60
N LEU A 51 -15.99 29.96 14.94
CA LEU A 51 -15.09 29.39 15.95
C LEU A 51 -15.30 29.99 17.35
N GLY A 52 -16.40 30.73 17.55
CA GLY A 52 -16.83 31.21 18.86
C GLY A 52 -17.19 30.09 19.84
N GLU A 53 -17.56 30.46 21.07
CA GLU A 53 -17.86 29.52 22.16
C GLU A 53 -18.86 28.43 21.74
N TYR A 54 -18.66 27.23 22.29
CA TYR A 54 -19.54 26.08 22.09
C TYR A 54 -19.66 25.32 23.42
N ASN A 55 -20.87 25.21 23.97
CA ASN A 55 -21.17 24.50 25.23
C ASN A 55 -20.24 24.90 26.40
N GLY A 56 -19.95 26.20 26.55
CA GLY A 56 -19.03 26.70 27.59
C GLY A 56 -17.54 26.43 27.31
N MET A 57 -17.20 25.89 26.14
CA MET A 57 -15.84 25.66 25.68
C MET A 57 -15.41 26.68 24.64
N THR A 58 -14.12 27.03 24.64
CA THR A 58 -13.53 28.02 23.71
C THR A 58 -12.39 27.41 22.91
N LEU A 59 -12.13 27.96 21.72
CA LEU A 59 -11.05 27.50 20.84
C LEU A 59 -9.68 27.71 21.50
N GLN A 60 -8.91 26.64 21.64
CA GLN A 60 -7.58 26.66 22.25
C GLN A 60 -6.46 26.26 21.28
N PHE A 61 -6.69 25.30 20.38
CA PHE A 61 -5.67 24.87 19.40
C PHE A 61 -6.31 24.61 18.02
N SER A 62 -5.51 24.56 16.96
CA SER A 62 -5.97 24.17 15.63
C SER A 62 -4.95 23.29 14.89
N SER A 63 -5.44 22.42 14.02
CA SER A 63 -4.64 21.55 13.15
C SER A 63 -5.38 21.32 11.84
N GLY A 64 -5.08 22.12 10.81
CA GLY A 64 -5.81 22.08 9.54
C GLY A 64 -7.29 22.42 9.76
N ASN A 65 -8.18 21.50 9.40
CA ASN A 65 -9.63 21.65 9.61
C ASN A 65 -10.11 21.25 11.02
N ARG A 66 -9.23 20.73 11.89
CA ARG A 66 -9.59 20.32 13.26
C ARG A 66 -9.35 21.47 14.23
N MET A 67 -10.40 21.88 14.94
CA MET A 67 -10.39 23.00 15.86
C MET A 67 -10.62 22.48 17.28
N PHE A 68 -9.63 22.59 18.17
CA PHE A 68 -9.71 22.00 19.52
C PHE A 68 -10.22 23.02 20.52
N PHE A 69 -11.39 22.73 21.09
CA PHE A 69 -12.05 23.52 22.11
C PHE A 69 -11.79 22.92 23.50
N ALA A 70 -11.71 23.77 24.53
CA ALA A 70 -11.59 23.32 25.91
C ALA A 70 -12.52 24.10 26.85
N ASP A 71 -12.94 23.44 27.93
CA ASP A 71 -13.76 24.03 29.01
C ASP A 71 -13.00 25.05 29.89
N LYS A 72 -11.67 25.10 29.77
CA LYS A 72 -10.82 26.10 30.43
C LYS A 72 -10.27 27.11 29.44
N LEU A 73 -10.46 28.39 29.75
CA LEU A 73 -10.16 29.52 28.85
C LEU A 73 -8.67 29.73 28.54
N ASN A 74 -7.75 29.23 29.37
CA ASN A 74 -6.32 29.55 29.31
C ASN A 74 -5.40 28.36 28.97
N VAL A 75 -5.94 27.20 28.62
CA VAL A 75 -5.14 25.98 28.34
C VAL A 75 -4.05 26.26 27.29
N ARG A 76 -4.41 26.97 26.22
CA ARG A 76 -3.47 27.38 25.19
C ARG A 76 -2.38 28.29 25.74
N SER A 77 -2.74 29.38 26.43
CA SER A 77 -1.75 30.39 26.86
C SER A 77 -0.80 29.87 27.95
N LEU A 78 -1.19 28.81 28.67
CA LEU A 78 -0.28 28.09 29.58
C LEU A 78 0.88 27.42 28.84
N LEU A 79 0.66 26.92 27.61
CA LEU A 79 1.70 26.30 26.78
C LEU A 79 2.33 27.27 25.79
N TYR A 80 1.49 28.00 25.07
CA TYR A 80 1.82 28.85 23.93
C TYR A 80 1.34 30.27 24.21
N PRO A 81 2.18 31.13 24.81
CA PRO A 81 1.85 32.54 25.03
C PRO A 81 1.48 33.25 23.72
N ASN A 82 2.17 32.90 22.63
CA ASN A 82 1.90 33.40 21.30
C ASN A 82 0.80 32.54 20.61
N PRO A 83 -0.33 33.13 20.21
CA PRO A 83 -1.43 32.44 19.56
C PRO A 83 -1.05 31.57 18.36
N SER A 84 -0.13 32.03 17.50
CA SER A 84 0.21 31.30 16.27
C SER A 84 0.86 29.95 16.53
N ASP A 85 1.55 29.80 17.66
CA ASP A 85 2.21 28.54 18.01
C ASP A 85 1.17 27.43 18.30
N ALA A 86 -0.05 27.78 18.70
CA ALA A 86 -1.14 26.82 18.89
C ALA A 86 -1.78 26.33 17.58
N ALA A 87 -1.55 27.02 16.46
CA ALA A 87 -1.89 26.55 15.11
C ALA A 87 -0.71 25.82 14.45
N ALA A 88 0.53 26.23 14.75
CA ALA A 88 1.74 25.61 14.24
C ALA A 88 2.07 24.26 14.91
N TYR A 89 1.72 24.11 16.18
CA TYR A 89 2.16 22.99 17.03
C TYR A 89 1.00 22.36 17.80
N PRO A 90 0.10 21.61 17.14
CA PRO A 90 -0.95 20.81 17.79
C PRO A 90 -0.39 19.57 18.51
N LEU A 91 0.84 19.65 19.02
CA LEU A 91 1.60 18.59 19.69
C LEU A 91 0.88 17.94 20.89
N PRO A 92 0.07 18.67 21.70
CA PRO A 92 -0.67 18.05 22.79
C PRO A 92 -1.54 16.86 22.34
N PHE A 93 -2.11 16.93 21.15
CA PHE A 93 -3.05 15.93 20.63
C PHE A 93 -2.40 14.88 19.73
N THR A 94 -1.07 14.83 19.65
CA THR A 94 -0.37 13.79 18.89
C THR A 94 -0.31 12.50 19.71
N PRO A 95 -0.92 11.39 19.25
CA PRO A 95 -0.79 10.10 19.93
C PRO A 95 0.65 9.58 19.83
N CYS A 96 1.11 8.93 20.90
CA CYS A 96 2.42 8.27 20.97
C CYS A 96 2.25 6.75 21.11
N ARG A 97 3.24 5.98 20.65
CA ARG A 97 3.28 4.52 20.82
C ARG A 97 3.26 4.14 22.30
N SER A 98 4.09 4.80 23.08
CA SER A 98 4.15 4.66 24.54
C SER A 98 4.35 6.02 25.18
N PHE A 99 3.98 6.11 26.46
CA PHE A 99 4.07 7.34 27.23
C PHE A 99 4.62 7.03 28.61
N HIS A 100 5.62 7.79 29.03
CA HIS A 100 6.38 7.55 30.25
C HIS A 100 6.35 8.81 31.12
N GLU A 101 5.82 8.71 32.33
CA GLU A 101 5.94 9.76 33.34
C GLU A 101 7.21 9.49 34.14
N LEU A 102 8.18 10.41 34.05
CA LEU A 102 9.52 10.26 34.60
C LEU A 102 9.77 11.36 35.63
N GLU A 103 10.33 11.00 36.78
CA GLU A 103 10.64 11.93 37.86
C GLU A 103 12.15 12.11 38.04
N ASN A 104 12.56 13.29 38.51
CA ASN A 104 13.97 13.60 38.82
C ASN A 104 14.93 13.30 37.65
N VAL A 105 14.51 13.60 36.43
CA VAL A 105 15.31 13.38 35.22
C VAL A 105 16.36 14.48 35.12
N ARG A 106 17.64 14.10 35.06
CA ARG A 106 18.74 15.05 34.88
C ARG A 106 18.93 15.34 33.38
N ILE A 107 18.65 16.58 32.99
CA ILE A 107 18.65 17.02 31.59
C ILE A 107 19.71 18.10 31.38
N LEU A 108 20.59 17.90 30.40
CA LEU A 108 21.45 18.96 29.89
C LEU A 108 20.78 19.60 28.68
N VAL A 109 20.51 20.91 28.74
CA VAL A 109 19.99 21.68 27.61
C VAL A 109 21.15 22.41 26.93
N VAL A 110 21.30 22.21 25.62
CA VAL A 110 22.40 22.76 24.81
C VAL A 110 21.82 23.59 23.68
N ASP A 111 22.42 24.75 23.42
CA ASP A 111 22.14 25.51 22.19
C ASP A 111 22.81 24.83 20.99
N ASP A 112 22.02 24.32 20.04
CA ASP A 112 22.54 23.57 18.89
C ASP A 112 23.29 24.43 17.86
N VAL A 113 23.20 25.77 17.96
CA VAL A 113 23.91 26.70 17.09
C VAL A 113 25.25 27.12 17.71
N THR A 114 25.27 27.48 18.99
CA THR A 114 26.45 28.04 19.67
C THR A 114 27.21 27.01 20.51
N GLY A 115 26.55 25.93 20.93
CA GLY A 115 27.08 24.95 21.88
C GLY A 115 27.00 25.39 23.34
N GLU A 116 26.43 26.57 23.64
CA GLU A 116 26.24 27.03 25.02
C GLU A 116 25.45 25.98 25.82
N ASN A 117 25.91 25.69 27.03
CA ASN A 117 25.37 24.61 27.87
C ASN A 117 25.46 24.92 29.38
N GLY A 118 25.59 26.20 29.75
CA GLY A 118 25.76 26.61 31.15
C GLY A 118 27.15 26.32 31.73
N ASP A 119 28.19 26.36 30.88
CA ASP A 119 29.60 26.13 31.24
C ASP A 119 29.88 24.75 31.88
N VAL A 120 29.06 23.74 31.58
CA VAL A 120 29.23 22.37 32.05
C VAL A 120 30.38 21.68 31.33
N ILE A 121 30.40 21.80 30.00
CA ILE A 121 31.45 21.30 29.11
C ILE A 121 31.78 22.32 28.02
N ALA A 122 32.87 22.10 27.28
CA ALA A 122 33.27 23.00 26.21
C ALA A 122 32.18 23.11 25.12
N ASN A 123 31.86 24.32 24.68
CA ASN A 123 30.77 24.55 23.71
C ASN A 123 30.93 23.74 22.41
N ASN A 124 32.16 23.58 21.92
CA ASN A 124 32.41 22.79 20.72
C ASN A 124 32.09 21.29 20.92
N GLU A 125 32.31 20.75 22.13
CA GLU A 125 31.96 19.37 22.47
C GLU A 125 30.46 19.24 22.68
N ALA A 126 29.82 20.18 23.39
CA ALA A 126 28.38 20.15 23.59
C ALA A 126 27.60 20.19 22.26
N LYS A 127 28.10 20.98 21.31
CA LYS A 127 27.51 21.11 19.98
C LYS A 127 27.49 19.81 19.19
N THR A 128 28.40 18.85 19.44
CA THR A 128 28.36 17.54 18.74
C THR A 128 27.30 16.60 19.31
N LEU A 129 26.83 16.85 20.53
CA LEU A 129 25.81 16.04 21.19
C LEU A 129 24.40 16.31 20.68
N VAL A 130 24.17 17.48 20.08
CA VAL A 130 22.84 17.95 19.64
C VAL A 130 22.86 18.39 18.17
N GLY A 131 21.68 18.70 17.65
CA GLY A 131 21.48 19.38 16.37
C GLY A 131 20.06 19.96 16.35
N ASP A 132 19.62 20.52 15.22
CA ASP A 132 18.27 21.09 15.11
C ASP A 132 17.21 20.04 15.45
N CYS A 133 16.61 20.17 16.64
CA CYS A 133 15.67 19.24 17.25
C CYS A 133 16.20 17.81 17.54
N LYS A 134 17.52 17.57 17.51
CA LYS A 134 18.13 16.28 17.89
C LYS A 134 18.68 16.33 19.31
N GLY A 135 18.42 15.27 20.08
CA GLY A 135 18.97 15.05 21.42
C GLY A 135 19.46 13.62 21.65
N LEU A 136 19.87 13.33 22.88
CA LEU A 136 20.37 12.03 23.34
C LEU A 136 19.63 11.57 24.59
N ILE A 137 19.51 10.25 24.76
CA ILE A 137 18.99 9.59 25.97
C ILE A 137 20.01 8.57 26.48
N ASP A 138 20.22 8.51 27.80
CA ASP A 138 21.10 7.52 28.39
C ASP A 138 20.53 6.11 28.19
N ARG A 139 21.36 5.20 27.68
CA ARG A 139 20.94 3.83 27.37
C ARG A 139 20.46 3.07 28.61
N ASN A 140 21.13 3.22 29.75
CA ASN A 140 20.76 2.52 30.98
C ASN A 140 19.50 3.12 31.60
N PHE A 141 19.35 4.44 31.54
CA PHE A 141 18.11 5.12 31.92
C PHE A 141 16.91 4.68 31.08
N ALA A 142 17.08 4.58 29.75
CA ALA A 142 16.02 4.11 28.86
C ALA A 142 15.56 2.69 29.24
N LEU A 143 16.50 1.75 29.39
CA LEU A 143 16.22 0.37 29.80
C LEU A 143 15.52 0.30 31.17
N ALA A 144 16.01 1.04 32.17
CA ALA A 144 15.44 1.04 33.52
C ALA A 144 14.00 1.56 33.58
N ASN A 145 13.58 2.35 32.59
CA ASN A 145 12.23 2.92 32.48
C ASN A 145 11.38 2.26 31.39
N ASN A 146 11.78 1.11 30.85
CA ASN A 146 11.09 0.41 29.75
C ASN A 146 10.89 1.29 28.50
N ILE A 147 11.85 2.17 28.22
CA ILE A 147 11.91 2.98 27.00
C ILE A 147 12.80 2.22 25.99
N ASP A 148 12.37 2.23 24.72
CA ASP A 148 13.09 1.56 23.64
C ASP A 148 14.52 2.13 23.46
N VAL A 149 15.49 1.26 23.20
CA VAL A 149 16.90 1.60 23.01
C VAL A 149 17.28 1.80 21.54
N ARG A 150 16.31 1.94 20.63
CA ARG A 150 16.52 2.49 19.28
C ARG A 150 16.39 4.01 19.32
N ALA A 151 16.92 4.71 18.31
CA ALA A 151 16.60 6.11 18.14
C ALA A 151 15.09 6.28 17.88
N PHE A 152 14.49 7.36 18.36
CA PHE A 152 13.04 7.58 18.20
C PHE A 152 12.66 9.05 18.11
N GLN A 153 11.54 9.33 17.43
CA GLN A 153 10.89 10.63 17.47
C GLN A 153 10.11 10.75 18.79
N PHE A 154 10.27 11.87 19.51
CA PHE A 154 9.66 12.06 20.82
C PHE A 154 8.70 13.26 20.89
N ARG A 155 7.83 13.23 21.89
CA ARG A 155 7.02 14.35 22.38
C ARG A 155 7.23 14.45 23.88
N LEU A 156 7.64 15.61 24.39
CA LEU A 156 7.96 15.79 25.81
C LEU A 156 7.16 16.94 26.38
N GLY A 157 6.54 16.75 27.54
CA GLY A 157 5.81 17.78 28.29
C GLY A 157 6.39 17.98 29.68
N ILE A 158 6.40 19.23 30.14
CA ILE A 158 6.89 19.63 31.46
C ILE A 158 5.78 20.40 32.17
N LYS A 159 5.38 19.93 33.35
CA LYS A 159 4.45 20.65 34.25
C LYS A 159 5.23 21.74 35.01
N PRO A 160 4.58 22.85 35.44
CA PRO A 160 5.21 23.85 36.29
C PRO A 160 5.84 23.23 37.55
N GLN A 161 7.12 23.54 37.79
CA GLN A 161 7.92 23.07 38.92
C GLN A 161 9.06 24.07 39.23
N THR A 162 9.82 23.86 40.30
CA THR A 162 10.86 24.80 40.77
C THR A 162 11.85 25.21 39.69
N GLU A 163 12.37 24.25 38.93
CA GLU A 163 13.37 24.51 37.87
C GLU A 163 12.75 24.89 36.51
N SER A 164 11.43 24.74 36.35
CA SER A 164 10.68 25.21 35.19
C SER A 164 9.33 25.75 35.67
N PRO A 165 9.22 27.04 36.04
CA PRO A 165 8.03 27.61 36.67
C PRO A 165 6.82 27.70 35.74
N VAL A 166 7.02 27.40 34.45
CA VAL A 166 6.00 27.43 33.40
C VAL A 166 5.86 26.05 32.76
N MET A 167 4.70 25.80 32.16
CA MET A 167 4.47 24.61 31.36
C MET A 167 5.27 24.71 30.05
N ARG A 168 5.91 23.61 29.64
CA ARG A 168 6.72 23.54 28.41
C ARG A 168 6.44 22.28 27.63
N ILE A 169 6.74 22.34 26.34
CA ILE A 169 6.65 21.22 25.42
C ILE A 169 7.88 21.18 24.50
N ALA A 170 8.33 19.98 24.18
CA ALA A 170 9.41 19.74 23.24
C ALA A 170 9.06 18.61 22.25
N LYS A 171 9.66 18.68 21.07
CA LYS A 171 9.63 17.63 20.05
C LYS A 171 11.00 17.50 19.39
N GLY A 172 11.29 16.31 18.88
CA GLY A 172 12.54 16.06 18.20
C GLY A 172 12.81 14.58 18.03
N THR A 173 14.08 14.24 17.87
CA THR A 173 14.59 12.88 17.93
C THR A 173 15.50 12.69 19.16
N LEU A 174 15.43 11.52 19.78
CA LEU A 174 16.35 11.08 20.83
C LEU A 174 17.10 9.85 20.34
N ALA A 175 18.43 9.90 20.41
CA ALA A 175 19.28 8.77 20.13
C ALA A 175 19.89 8.21 21.43
N PRO A 176 19.87 6.88 21.65
CA PRO A 176 20.55 6.25 22.79
C PRO A 176 22.07 6.52 22.77
N ALA A 177 22.63 6.86 23.93
CA ALA A 177 24.07 7.07 24.14
C ALA A 177 24.47 6.67 25.57
N GLN A 178 25.78 6.61 25.86
CA GLN A 178 26.28 6.50 27.24
C GLN A 178 26.46 7.90 27.81
N LEU A 179 25.60 8.30 28.75
CA LEU A 179 25.63 9.63 29.35
C LEU A 179 25.86 9.60 30.86
N ASP A 180 25.83 8.42 31.48
CA ASP A 180 25.98 8.14 32.92
C ASP A 180 27.32 8.59 33.55
N LYS A 181 28.33 8.90 32.73
CA LYS A 181 29.62 9.45 33.17
C LYS A 181 29.98 10.77 32.48
N PHE A 182 29.04 11.36 31.78
CA PHE A 182 29.31 12.53 30.95
C PHE A 182 29.36 13.83 31.79
N GLY A 183 30.41 14.64 31.62
CA GLY A 183 30.56 15.92 32.33
C GLY A 183 31.02 15.81 33.79
N GLU A 184 31.92 14.87 34.13
CA GLU A 184 32.47 14.67 35.47
C GLU A 184 33.18 15.92 36.03
N SER A 185 32.41 16.82 36.65
CA SER A 185 32.93 17.90 37.50
C SER A 185 32.11 18.17 38.78
N SER A 186 30.91 17.56 38.96
CA SER A 186 30.12 17.78 40.18
C SER A 186 29.32 16.56 40.66
N PHE A 187 29.63 16.13 41.89
CA PHE A 187 28.88 15.15 42.68
C PHE A 187 27.64 15.84 43.29
N ARG A 188 26.44 15.32 43.04
CA ARG A 188 25.22 15.76 43.76
C ARG A 188 24.54 14.57 44.43
N MET A 189 24.31 14.71 45.73
CA MET A 189 23.46 13.79 46.49
C MET A 189 22.01 14.26 46.37
N GLY A 190 21.15 13.42 45.80
CA GLY A 190 19.71 13.61 45.80
C GLY A 190 19.03 12.65 46.79
N GLY A 191 17.91 13.09 47.38
CA GLY A 191 17.09 12.27 48.28
C GLY A 191 17.48 12.33 49.75
N SER A 192 16.75 11.57 50.56
CA SER A 192 16.82 11.60 52.01
C SER A 192 17.14 10.20 52.52
N VAL A 193 18.15 10.10 53.40
CA VAL A 193 18.49 8.85 54.09
C VAL A 193 17.30 8.34 54.92
N ARG A 194 16.39 9.23 55.33
CA ARG A 194 15.19 8.86 56.09
C ARG A 194 14.09 8.23 55.24
N ASP A 195 14.06 8.53 53.94
CA ASP A 195 12.97 8.12 53.04
C ASP A 195 13.43 7.02 52.04
N GLY A 196 14.68 6.54 52.16
CA GLY A 196 15.22 5.47 51.31
C GLY A 196 15.53 5.89 49.87
N THR A 197 15.50 7.19 49.56
CA THR A 197 15.64 7.75 48.19
C THR A 197 17.04 8.30 47.90
N LEU A 198 18.06 7.90 48.65
CA LEU A 198 19.42 8.40 48.45
C LEU A 198 19.97 7.91 47.11
N HIS A 199 20.18 8.83 46.17
CA HIS A 199 20.73 8.52 44.85
C HIS A 199 22.00 9.37 44.62
N SER A 200 23.09 8.69 44.26
CA SER A 200 24.33 9.29 43.76
C SER A 200 24.47 8.92 42.29
N ARG A 201 24.36 9.89 41.38
CA ARG A 201 24.51 9.65 39.95
C ARG A 201 25.44 10.68 39.32
N PHE A 202 26.41 10.19 38.56
CA PHE A 202 27.20 10.99 37.63
C PHE A 202 26.44 11.06 36.29
N GLY A 203 26.78 12.00 35.41
CA GLY A 203 26.18 12.05 34.08
C GLY A 203 24.75 12.59 33.96
N TYR A 204 24.16 12.48 32.76
CA TYR A 204 22.81 12.97 32.44
C TYR A 204 21.91 11.84 31.97
N ASP A 205 20.60 11.98 32.18
CA ASP A 205 19.60 11.06 31.62
C ASP A 205 19.22 11.46 30.19
N LEU A 206 19.16 12.76 29.92
CA LEU A 206 18.85 13.34 28.60
C LEU A 206 19.78 14.50 28.27
N VAL A 207 20.08 14.65 26.98
CA VAL A 207 20.63 15.89 26.41
C VAL A 207 19.66 16.39 25.35
N LEU A 208 19.18 17.63 25.48
CA LEU A 208 18.18 18.23 24.58
C LEU A 208 18.70 19.52 23.95
N ALA A 209 18.38 19.72 22.68
CA ALA A 209 18.63 20.99 22.00
C ALA A 209 17.63 22.06 22.44
N THR A 210 18.05 23.33 22.54
CA THR A 210 17.13 24.45 22.74
C THR A 210 16.08 24.52 21.62
N SER A 211 16.46 24.20 20.39
CA SER A 211 15.56 24.08 19.23
C SER A 211 14.45 23.05 19.40
N SER A 212 14.60 22.02 20.25
CA SER A 212 13.53 21.04 20.52
C SER A 212 12.31 21.64 21.22
N PHE A 213 12.49 22.70 22.01
CA PHE A 213 11.42 23.32 22.81
C PHE A 213 10.57 24.27 21.96
N LYS A 214 9.24 24.13 22.02
CA LYS A 214 8.32 24.86 21.13
C LYS A 214 7.42 25.84 21.91
N GLY A 215 7.10 26.96 21.26
CA GLY A 215 6.04 27.89 21.64
C GLY A 215 6.38 29.02 22.64
N ARG A 216 7.39 28.86 23.50
CA ARG A 216 7.89 29.95 24.36
C ARG A 216 9.18 30.56 23.78
N LYS A 217 9.19 31.87 23.59
CA LYS A 217 10.30 32.65 23.01
C LYS A 217 10.68 33.83 23.92
N GLY A 218 11.88 34.38 23.77
CA GLY A 218 12.33 35.55 24.53
C GLY A 218 12.79 35.19 25.95
N GLU A 219 12.41 35.99 26.94
CA GLU A 219 12.80 35.77 28.35
C GLU A 219 12.31 34.41 28.90
N ASP A 220 11.19 33.91 28.37
CA ASP A 220 10.59 32.62 28.72
C ASP A 220 11.21 31.43 27.98
N THR A 221 12.16 31.63 27.07
CA THR A 221 12.89 30.54 26.41
C THR A 221 13.64 29.71 27.46
N ILE A 222 13.66 28.38 27.29
CA ILE A 222 14.50 27.54 28.15
C ILE A 222 15.95 27.89 27.90
N LYS A 223 16.70 28.17 28.96
CA LYS A 223 18.10 28.56 28.84
C LYS A 223 18.96 27.29 28.71
N PRO A 224 20.12 27.35 28.03
CA PRO A 224 21.09 26.28 28.13
C PRO A 224 21.57 26.10 29.56
N GLY A 225 21.87 24.86 29.96
CA GLY A 225 22.26 24.52 31.32
C GLY A 225 21.70 23.20 31.81
N GLU A 226 21.98 22.91 33.08
CA GLU A 226 21.51 21.70 33.75
C GLU A 226 20.14 21.90 34.38
N TYR A 227 19.31 20.86 34.29
CA TYR A 227 17.99 20.81 34.91
C TYR A 227 17.73 19.45 35.54
N LEU A 228 16.98 19.45 36.65
CA LEU A 228 16.38 18.28 37.28
C LEU A 228 14.86 18.43 37.21
N LEU A 229 14.22 17.66 36.33
CA LEU A 229 12.81 17.85 35.96
C LEU A 229 12.01 16.55 36.08
N SER A 230 10.77 16.66 36.54
CA SER A 230 9.75 15.66 36.23
C SER A 230 9.12 15.99 34.87
N ILE A 231 9.01 14.98 34.00
CA ILE A 231 8.57 15.11 32.59
C ILE A 231 7.61 14.00 32.18
N GLY A 232 6.80 14.25 31.17
CA GLY A 232 6.07 13.23 30.42
C GLY A 232 6.71 13.04 29.05
N LEU A 233 7.22 11.84 28.76
CA LEU A 233 7.92 11.49 27.52
C LEU A 233 7.10 10.50 26.70
N GLY A 234 6.57 10.96 25.57
CA GLY A 234 5.92 10.15 24.55
C GLY A 234 6.91 9.70 23.47
N VAL A 235 6.98 8.39 23.23
CA VAL A 235 7.70 7.81 22.08
C VAL A 235 6.73 7.77 20.90
N LYS A 236 6.93 8.61 19.90
CA LYS A 236 6.03 8.71 18.74
C LYS A 236 6.29 7.61 17.70
N SER A 237 7.55 7.45 17.29
CA SER A 237 7.95 6.45 16.29
C SER A 237 9.42 6.08 16.47
N LEU A 238 9.76 4.82 16.23
CA LEU A 238 11.14 4.34 16.29
C LEU A 238 11.84 4.47 14.92
N ALA A 239 13.17 4.56 14.94
CA ALA A 239 14.01 4.50 13.76
C ALA A 239 14.05 3.07 13.20
N PHE A 240 13.65 2.95 11.94
CA PHE A 240 13.73 1.73 11.14
C PHE A 240 14.06 2.12 9.70
N TYR A 241 14.74 1.23 8.98
CA TYR A 241 14.87 1.37 7.53
C TYR A 241 13.55 1.04 6.84
N ARG A 242 13.15 1.82 5.84
CA ARG A 242 11.87 1.71 5.13
C ARG A 242 12.04 1.81 3.61
N GLU A 243 11.09 1.26 2.85
CA GLU A 243 11.01 1.53 1.41
C GLU A 243 10.59 2.97 1.15
N HIS A 244 11.27 3.62 0.21
CA HIS A 244 10.95 4.94 -0.30
C HIS A 244 10.76 4.87 -1.82
N SER A 245 9.60 5.31 -2.32
CA SER A 245 9.33 5.29 -3.76
C SER A 245 9.81 6.60 -4.38
N LEU A 246 10.58 6.55 -5.48
CA LEU A 246 10.99 7.77 -6.18
C LEU A 246 9.80 8.48 -6.84
N GLY A 247 8.97 7.72 -7.57
CA GLY A 247 7.70 8.20 -8.13
C GLY A 247 7.82 9.41 -9.07
N THR A 248 6.69 10.08 -9.30
CA THR A 248 6.57 11.15 -10.30
C THR A 248 7.35 12.41 -9.96
N GLN A 249 7.39 12.82 -8.68
CA GLN A 249 8.13 14.02 -8.26
C GLN A 249 9.62 13.93 -8.54
N VAL A 250 10.24 12.77 -8.31
CA VAL A 250 11.68 12.60 -8.52
C VAL A 250 11.97 12.36 -9.99
N LEU A 251 11.38 11.30 -10.58
CA LEU A 251 11.78 10.81 -11.89
C LEU A 251 11.44 11.76 -13.06
N VAL A 252 10.47 12.67 -12.88
CA VAL A 252 10.17 13.69 -13.90
C VAL A 252 11.36 14.61 -14.18
N ASN A 253 12.32 14.72 -13.25
CA ASN A 253 13.52 15.56 -13.39
C ASN A 253 14.65 14.90 -14.19
N TYR A 254 14.60 13.58 -14.46
CA TYR A 254 15.73 12.79 -14.95
C TYR A 254 15.44 12.06 -16.28
N PRO A 255 15.17 12.77 -17.39
CA PRO A 255 14.85 12.18 -18.69
C PRO A 255 15.89 11.21 -19.26
N GLN A 256 17.20 11.46 -19.05
CA GLN A 256 18.23 10.60 -19.64
C GLN A 256 18.33 9.28 -18.87
N ALA A 257 18.33 9.35 -17.55
CA ALA A 257 18.30 8.18 -16.68
C ALA A 257 17.02 7.37 -16.90
N VAL A 258 15.86 8.04 -17.01
CA VAL A 258 14.60 7.34 -17.28
C VAL A 258 14.68 6.57 -18.58
N LYS A 259 15.16 7.21 -19.65
CA LYS A 259 15.27 6.56 -20.96
C LYS A 259 16.27 5.41 -20.98
N ALA A 260 17.44 5.58 -20.35
CA ALA A 260 18.56 4.65 -20.45
C ALA A 260 18.52 3.51 -19.43
N GLU A 261 17.86 3.69 -18.29
CA GLU A 261 17.94 2.80 -17.13
C GLU A 261 16.57 2.43 -16.56
N ILE A 262 15.67 3.41 -16.34
CA ILE A 262 14.38 3.15 -15.67
C ILE A 262 13.37 2.47 -16.60
N LEU A 263 13.28 2.88 -17.89
CA LEU A 263 12.36 2.26 -18.85
C LEU A 263 12.60 0.75 -19.02
N PRO A 264 13.85 0.25 -19.17
CA PRO A 264 14.13 -1.18 -19.15
C PRO A 264 13.62 -1.90 -17.90
N ILE A 265 13.81 -1.32 -16.71
CA ILE A 265 13.35 -1.88 -15.43
C ILE A 265 11.82 -1.95 -15.39
N ILE A 266 11.14 -0.86 -15.76
CA ILE A 266 9.68 -0.79 -15.82
C ILE A 266 9.10 -1.79 -16.82
N LYS A 267 9.72 -1.93 -17.99
CA LYS A 267 9.33 -2.91 -19.00
C LYS A 267 9.38 -4.32 -18.42
N GLN A 268 10.49 -4.70 -17.80
CA GLN A 268 10.64 -6.02 -17.18
C GLN A 268 9.62 -6.26 -16.06
N GLN A 269 9.39 -5.26 -15.19
CA GLN A 269 8.41 -5.35 -14.12
C GLN A 269 6.98 -5.50 -14.66
N ALA A 270 6.63 -4.76 -15.72
CA ALA A 270 5.34 -4.83 -16.40
C ALA A 270 5.12 -6.18 -17.09
N GLU A 271 6.12 -6.70 -17.81
CA GLU A 271 6.05 -8.03 -18.45
C GLU A 271 5.86 -9.13 -17.40
N LYS A 272 6.63 -9.07 -16.30
CA LYS A 272 6.48 -9.99 -15.16
C LYS A 272 5.08 -9.91 -14.55
N LEU A 273 4.54 -8.70 -14.32
CA LEU A 273 3.20 -8.53 -13.76
C LEU A 273 2.10 -9.04 -14.71
N ALA A 274 2.20 -8.75 -16.00
CA ALA A 274 1.25 -9.22 -17.02
C ALA A 274 1.20 -10.76 -17.09
N GLN A 275 2.33 -11.42 -16.88
CA GLN A 275 2.41 -12.86 -16.83
C GLN A 275 1.89 -13.43 -15.50
N GLU A 276 2.30 -12.87 -14.36
CA GLU A 276 1.90 -13.35 -13.03
C GLU A 276 0.40 -13.18 -12.77
N GLN A 277 -0.22 -12.10 -13.26
CA GLN A 277 -1.66 -11.87 -13.06
C GLN A 277 -2.57 -12.89 -13.76
N LYS A 278 -2.03 -13.68 -14.71
CA LYS A 278 -2.77 -14.76 -15.40
C LYS A 278 -2.98 -15.98 -14.50
N ASP A 279 -2.21 -16.12 -13.43
CA ASP A 279 -2.33 -17.20 -12.45
C ASP A 279 -2.51 -16.61 -11.06
N ILE A 280 -3.67 -16.85 -10.46
CA ILE A 280 -4.00 -16.33 -9.13
C ILE A 280 -2.98 -16.72 -8.04
N ARG A 281 -2.32 -17.87 -8.20
CA ARG A 281 -1.30 -18.35 -7.26
C ARG A 281 -0.02 -17.53 -7.38
N LYS A 282 0.41 -17.23 -8.62
CA LYS A 282 1.56 -16.35 -8.87
C LYS A 282 1.28 -14.94 -8.35
N LEU A 283 0.06 -14.42 -8.54
CA LEU A 283 -0.30 -13.11 -8.00
C LEU A 283 -0.34 -13.09 -6.47
N ALA A 284 -0.89 -14.13 -5.84
CA ALA A 284 -0.87 -14.28 -4.38
C ALA A 284 0.57 -14.40 -3.83
N GLN A 285 1.42 -15.15 -4.54
CA GLN A 285 2.85 -15.25 -4.23
C GLN A 285 3.55 -13.90 -4.35
N ARG A 286 3.29 -13.13 -5.41
CA ARG A 286 3.81 -11.77 -5.56
C ARG A 286 3.37 -10.83 -4.42
N TYR A 287 2.12 -10.95 -3.96
CA TYR A 287 1.64 -10.20 -2.79
C TYR A 287 2.48 -10.54 -1.55
N ILE A 288 2.72 -11.82 -1.30
CA ILE A 288 3.56 -12.30 -0.18
C ILE A 288 4.98 -11.76 -0.33
N GLU A 289 5.60 -11.90 -1.50
CA GLU A 289 6.96 -11.41 -1.76
C GLU A 289 7.10 -9.90 -1.53
N THR A 290 6.08 -9.13 -1.93
CA THR A 290 6.04 -7.69 -1.70
C THR A 290 5.98 -7.36 -0.22
N TYR A 291 5.19 -8.11 0.56
CA TYR A 291 5.12 -7.95 2.01
C TYR A 291 6.42 -8.38 2.70
N GLU A 292 6.99 -9.53 2.32
CA GLU A 292 8.24 -10.05 2.89
C GLU A 292 9.42 -9.14 2.58
N ARG A 293 9.48 -8.53 1.39
CA ARG A 293 10.52 -7.55 1.05
C ARG A 293 10.49 -6.35 2.01
N ARG A 294 9.30 -5.82 2.29
CA ARG A 294 9.12 -4.73 3.26
C ARG A 294 9.54 -5.15 4.67
N LYS A 295 9.18 -6.38 5.07
CA LYS A 295 9.60 -6.97 6.36
C LYS A 295 11.12 -7.13 6.45
N ALA A 296 11.77 -7.56 5.37
CA ALA A 296 13.22 -7.75 5.30
C ALA A 296 13.98 -6.43 5.39
N ILE A 297 13.47 -5.35 4.81
CA ILE A 297 14.09 -4.01 4.92
C ILE A 297 14.02 -3.49 6.36
N LEU A 298 12.89 -3.67 7.04
CA LEU A 298 12.77 -3.38 8.48
C LEU A 298 13.76 -4.18 9.33
N ALA A 299 14.18 -5.34 8.83
CA ALA A 299 15.08 -6.29 9.46
C ALA A 299 16.57 -6.10 9.11
N GLN A 300 16.96 -5.03 8.41
CA GLN A 300 18.36 -4.80 8.03
C GLN A 300 19.25 -4.37 9.22
N SER A 301 19.63 -5.33 10.09
CA SER A 301 20.79 -5.31 11.00
C SER A 301 21.06 -6.72 11.58
N GLN A 302 22.31 -7.03 11.96
CA GLN A 302 22.70 -8.34 12.49
C GLN A 302 22.04 -8.62 13.85
N GLU A 303 21.44 -9.82 13.98
CA GLU A 303 20.77 -10.38 15.17
C GLU A 303 19.55 -9.58 15.68
N ILE A 304 18.39 -9.84 15.07
CA ILE A 304 17.10 -9.41 15.61
C ILE A 304 16.70 -10.37 16.73
N GLU A 305 16.55 -9.85 17.95
CA GLU A 305 15.98 -10.61 19.07
C GLU A 305 14.53 -11.05 18.76
N PRO A 306 14.10 -12.25 19.18
CA PRO A 306 12.76 -12.79 18.88
C PRO A 306 11.59 -11.86 19.25
N ASP A 307 11.73 -11.12 20.36
CA ASP A 307 10.72 -10.18 20.86
C ASP A 307 10.56 -8.97 19.93
N ILE A 308 11.64 -8.57 19.24
CA ILE A 308 11.62 -7.52 18.21
C ILE A 308 10.89 -8.05 16.96
N GLN A 309 10.88 -9.36 16.70
CA GLN A 309 10.20 -9.94 15.54
C GLN A 309 8.67 -10.02 15.71
N GLU A 310 8.17 -10.23 16.93
CA GLU A 310 6.75 -10.04 17.29
C GLU A 310 6.39 -8.55 17.30
N ALA A 311 7.27 -7.69 17.82
CA ALA A 311 7.07 -6.25 17.74
C ALA A 311 7.08 -5.74 16.29
N ILE A 312 7.93 -6.22 15.38
CA ILE A 312 7.93 -5.87 13.95
C ILE A 312 6.63 -6.34 13.28
N GLN A 313 6.05 -7.47 13.71
CA GLN A 313 4.77 -7.95 13.20
C GLN A 313 3.58 -7.12 13.72
N GLN A 314 3.63 -6.66 14.97
CA GLN A 314 2.66 -5.74 15.56
C GLN A 314 2.91 -4.25 15.24
N PHE A 315 4.09 -3.86 14.72
CA PHE A 315 4.52 -2.45 14.54
C PHE A 315 5.12 -2.10 13.17
N SER A 316 5.26 -3.01 12.20
CA SER A 316 5.32 -2.60 10.76
C SER A 316 4.07 -1.78 10.34
N LEU A 317 3.05 -1.87 11.22
CA LEU A 317 1.91 -1.02 11.51
C LEU A 317 2.15 0.50 11.73
N PHE A 318 3.22 1.13 11.26
CA PHE A 318 3.31 2.61 11.28
C PHE A 318 3.95 3.28 10.06
N ASP A 319 4.18 2.54 8.97
CA ASP A 319 4.62 3.13 7.71
C ASP A 319 3.81 2.64 6.52
N SER A 320 2.61 3.19 6.37
CA SER A 320 2.15 3.59 5.03
C SER A 320 2.49 5.06 4.83
N LEU A 321 3.73 5.46 5.13
CA LEU A 321 4.35 6.55 4.38
C LEU A 321 4.62 5.99 2.99
N ASP A 322 3.56 6.01 2.19
CA ASP A 322 3.74 6.49 0.85
C ASP A 322 4.48 7.83 0.91
N SER A 323 5.80 7.75 0.88
CA SER A 323 6.70 8.88 0.69
C SER A 323 6.76 9.31 -0.78
N GLY A 324 5.80 8.87 -1.60
CA GLY A 324 5.34 9.61 -2.77
C GLY A 324 4.27 10.64 -2.37
N GLY A 325 4.67 11.63 -1.59
CA GLY A 325 3.82 12.77 -1.35
C GLY A 325 3.56 13.50 -2.65
N GLU A 326 2.29 13.61 -3.06
CA GLU A 326 1.76 14.73 -3.86
C GLU A 326 0.35 15.05 -3.39
N GLY A 327 0.31 15.95 -2.41
CA GLY A 327 -0.80 16.22 -1.52
C GLY A 327 -2.16 16.42 -2.21
N GLU A 328 -3.17 15.78 -1.64
CA GLU A 328 -4.17 16.44 -0.79
C GLU A 328 -4.73 15.33 0.12
N ASP A 329 -4.01 15.00 1.19
CA ASP A 329 -4.54 14.14 2.26
C ASP A 329 -3.83 14.51 3.57
N ASN A 330 -4.20 15.67 4.12
CA ASN A 330 -3.89 16.01 5.52
C ASN A 330 -4.75 15.19 6.52
N HIS A 331 -5.48 14.17 6.06
CA HIS A 331 -6.35 13.31 6.88
C HIS A 331 -6.00 11.82 6.88
N GLU A 332 -4.98 11.36 6.15
CA GLU A 332 -4.68 9.92 6.15
C GLU A 332 -3.85 9.43 7.35
N SER A 333 -3.40 10.33 8.23
CA SER A 333 -2.63 9.94 9.42
C SER A 333 -3.39 9.05 10.41
N GLU A 334 -4.72 8.95 10.32
CA GLU A 334 -5.54 8.11 11.20
C GLU A 334 -6.01 6.78 10.55
N ASN A 335 -5.79 6.58 9.24
CA ASN A 335 -6.19 5.35 8.52
C ASN A 335 -5.12 4.25 8.48
N LEU A 336 -3.90 4.54 8.95
CA LEU A 336 -2.75 3.64 8.88
C LEU A 336 -2.99 2.30 9.59
N THR A 337 -3.42 2.32 10.85
CA THR A 337 -3.55 1.09 11.68
C THR A 337 -4.53 0.08 11.10
N THR A 338 -5.62 0.54 10.48
CA THR A 338 -6.66 -0.33 9.89
C THR A 338 -6.18 -1.02 8.61
N GLN A 339 -5.51 -0.27 7.73
CA GLN A 339 -5.00 -0.81 6.47
C GLN A 339 -3.86 -1.81 6.72
N GLN A 340 -3.06 -1.60 7.76
CA GLN A 340 -1.92 -2.45 8.10
C GLN A 340 -2.32 -3.77 8.77
N GLN A 341 -3.30 -3.77 9.69
CA GLN A 341 -3.86 -5.02 10.24
C GLN A 341 -4.49 -5.87 9.14
N LYS A 342 -5.17 -5.21 8.20
CA LYS A 342 -5.78 -5.85 7.03
C LYS A 342 -4.72 -6.48 6.11
N ASP A 343 -3.62 -5.78 5.84
CA ASP A 343 -2.55 -6.27 4.96
C ASP A 343 -1.79 -7.46 5.58
N LEU A 344 -1.52 -7.42 6.89
CA LEU A 344 -0.91 -8.52 7.66
C LEU A 344 -1.79 -9.77 7.62
N PHE A 345 -3.08 -9.62 7.89
CA PHE A 345 -4.00 -10.76 7.89
C PHE A 345 -4.16 -11.39 6.50
N LEU A 346 -4.30 -10.58 5.44
CA LEU A 346 -4.35 -11.09 4.08
C LEU A 346 -3.05 -11.82 3.71
N TYR A 347 -1.89 -11.27 4.10
CA TYR A 347 -0.60 -11.93 3.96
C TYR A 347 -0.60 -13.32 4.64
N SER A 348 -1.02 -13.41 5.90
CA SER A 348 -1.03 -14.68 6.65
C SER A 348 -1.99 -15.70 6.03
N LEU A 349 -3.18 -15.27 5.60
CA LEU A 349 -4.13 -16.14 4.89
C LEU A 349 -3.56 -16.69 3.59
N LEU A 350 -3.02 -15.81 2.74
CA LEU A 350 -2.48 -16.21 1.43
C LEU A 350 -1.28 -17.15 1.62
N LYS A 351 -0.40 -16.84 2.59
CA LYS A 351 0.77 -17.66 2.88
C LYS A 351 0.38 -19.06 3.37
N ALA A 352 -0.60 -19.16 4.27
CA ALA A 352 -1.11 -20.43 4.74
C ALA A 352 -1.82 -21.24 3.63
N ASP A 353 -2.64 -20.57 2.81
CA ASP A 353 -3.38 -21.24 1.72
C ASP A 353 -2.43 -21.75 0.62
N LEU A 354 -1.42 -20.96 0.25
CA LEU A 354 -0.40 -21.35 -0.74
C LEU A 354 0.53 -22.47 -0.25
N ALA A 355 0.83 -22.52 1.04
CA ALA A 355 1.58 -23.62 1.64
C ALA A 355 0.73 -24.91 1.76
N GLY A 356 -0.60 -24.76 1.80
CA GLY A 356 -1.57 -25.84 1.92
C GLY A 356 -2.16 -26.27 0.57
N PHE A 357 -3.47 -26.07 0.40
CA PHE A 357 -4.26 -26.66 -0.70
C PHE A 357 -4.91 -25.62 -1.65
N ASN A 358 -4.57 -24.33 -1.55
CA ASN A 358 -5.12 -23.26 -2.39
C ASN A 358 -6.67 -23.19 -2.42
N GLN A 359 -7.30 -23.34 -1.26
CA GLN A 359 -8.74 -23.51 -1.14
C GLN A 359 -9.50 -22.19 -1.25
N ILE A 360 -8.91 -21.06 -0.84
CA ILE A 360 -9.61 -19.78 -0.72
C ILE A 360 -9.19 -18.73 -1.74
N LEU A 361 -8.21 -19.00 -2.60
CA LEU A 361 -7.73 -18.00 -3.58
C LEU A 361 -8.87 -17.42 -4.46
N GLU A 362 -9.81 -18.26 -4.91
CA GLU A 362 -10.96 -17.82 -5.74
C GLU A 362 -12.12 -17.20 -4.91
N HIS A 363 -11.93 -16.97 -3.60
CA HIS A 363 -12.97 -16.41 -2.72
C HIS A 363 -13.22 -14.92 -3.05
N PRO A 364 -14.49 -14.43 -3.10
CA PRO A 364 -14.79 -13.05 -3.50
C PRO A 364 -14.10 -11.95 -2.71
N LYS A 365 -13.82 -12.18 -1.41
CA LYS A 365 -12.98 -11.25 -0.62
C LYS A 365 -11.56 -11.21 -1.14
N ILE A 366 -10.94 -12.38 -1.35
CA ILE A 366 -9.53 -12.51 -1.74
C ILE A 366 -9.33 -11.96 -3.16
N ILE A 367 -10.20 -12.33 -4.09
CA ILE A 367 -10.20 -11.80 -5.46
C ILE A 367 -10.29 -10.27 -5.47
N ALA A 368 -11.18 -9.68 -4.68
CA ALA A 368 -11.31 -8.23 -4.64
C ALA A 368 -10.05 -7.54 -4.08
N GLU A 369 -9.37 -8.13 -3.10
CA GLU A 369 -8.11 -7.60 -2.59
C GLU A 369 -6.97 -7.78 -3.61
N LEU A 370 -6.87 -8.93 -4.26
CA LEU A 370 -5.86 -9.20 -5.30
C LEU A 370 -6.07 -8.33 -6.55
N GLN A 371 -7.32 -8.06 -6.95
CA GLN A 371 -7.67 -7.12 -8.01
C GLN A 371 -7.23 -5.68 -7.68
N ASN A 372 -7.42 -5.26 -6.43
CA ASN A 372 -6.93 -3.95 -5.98
C ASN A 372 -5.40 -3.91 -5.91
N PHE A 373 -4.76 -4.99 -5.46
CA PHE A 373 -3.31 -5.12 -5.43
C PHE A 373 -2.69 -5.03 -6.82
N VAL A 374 -3.16 -5.82 -7.79
CA VAL A 374 -2.62 -5.80 -9.17
C VAL A 374 -2.80 -4.43 -9.84
N ARG A 375 -3.96 -3.77 -9.63
CA ARG A 375 -4.18 -2.40 -10.11
C ARG A 375 -3.13 -1.44 -9.52
N LYS A 376 -2.90 -1.50 -8.21
CA LYS A 376 -1.89 -0.66 -7.53
C LYS A 376 -0.50 -0.93 -8.07
N GLU A 377 -0.11 -2.19 -8.27
CA GLU A 377 1.18 -2.56 -8.86
C GLU A 377 1.34 -1.96 -10.26
N TRP A 378 0.31 -2.04 -11.12
CA TRP A 378 0.34 -1.40 -12.45
C TRP A 378 0.53 0.12 -12.37
N VAL A 379 -0.19 0.79 -11.46
CA VAL A 379 -0.02 2.23 -11.23
C VAL A 379 1.39 2.54 -10.72
N GLU A 380 1.92 1.75 -9.79
CA GLU A 380 3.26 1.95 -9.23
C GLU A 380 4.34 1.81 -10.31
N ILE A 381 4.21 0.81 -11.18
CA ILE A 381 5.11 0.61 -12.33
C ILE A 381 5.02 1.80 -13.29
N ALA A 382 3.82 2.19 -13.71
CA ALA A 382 3.63 3.27 -14.69
C ALA A 382 4.11 4.64 -14.20
N THR A 383 4.04 4.89 -12.89
CA THR A 383 4.42 6.16 -12.27
C THR A 383 5.85 6.17 -11.73
N GLY A 384 6.60 5.07 -11.92
CA GLY A 384 7.95 4.89 -11.41
C GLY A 384 8.05 4.79 -9.88
N ARG A 385 6.91 4.60 -9.20
CA ARG A 385 6.86 4.33 -7.75
C ARG A 385 7.36 2.93 -7.42
N SER A 386 7.39 2.02 -8.40
CA SER A 386 8.03 0.70 -8.26
C SER A 386 9.56 0.78 -8.14
N ILE A 387 10.17 1.94 -8.44
CA ILE A 387 11.59 2.21 -8.20
C ILE A 387 11.76 2.60 -6.73
N LYS A 388 12.31 1.67 -5.94
CA LYS A 388 12.43 1.78 -4.48
C LYS A 388 13.86 2.12 -4.07
N PHE A 389 13.99 3.12 -3.20
CA PHE A 389 15.17 3.42 -2.40
C PHE A 389 14.93 2.93 -0.97
N THR A 390 15.98 2.85 -0.17
CA THR A 390 15.87 2.66 1.28
C THR A 390 15.82 4.03 1.95
N SER A 391 15.09 4.20 3.04
CA SER A 391 15.12 5.42 3.83
C SER A 391 15.34 5.13 5.31
N GLY A 392 15.97 6.07 6.01
CA GLY A 392 16.20 5.97 7.45
C GLY A 392 16.14 7.33 8.14
N LEU A 393 16.06 7.32 9.46
CA LEU A 393 15.94 8.53 10.28
C LEU A 393 17.17 9.41 10.13
N ALA A 394 16.98 10.65 9.68
CA ALA A 394 18.08 11.60 9.54
C ALA A 394 18.67 11.92 10.92
N GLN A 395 20.00 11.90 11.02
CA GLN A 395 20.75 12.33 12.20
C GLN A 395 21.88 13.29 11.78
N PRO A 396 22.13 14.38 12.54
CA PRO A 396 23.22 15.28 12.23
C PRO A 396 24.56 14.70 12.70
N SER A 397 25.62 14.88 11.91
CA SER A 397 27.00 14.66 12.36
C SER A 397 27.94 15.70 11.78
N LEU A 398 28.70 16.38 12.66
CA LEU A 398 29.75 17.34 12.28
C LEU A 398 31.08 16.66 11.92
N GLU A 399 31.22 15.35 12.16
CA GLU A 399 32.41 14.56 11.79
C GLU A 399 32.43 14.17 10.29
N LEU A 400 31.29 14.36 9.61
CA LEU A 400 31.14 14.14 8.18
C LEU A 400 31.51 15.39 7.39
N GLY A 401 32.27 15.21 6.32
CA GLY A 401 32.44 16.23 5.28
C GLY A 401 31.11 16.54 4.57
N LYS A 402 31.05 17.66 3.86
CA LYS A 402 29.83 18.07 3.13
C LYS A 402 29.45 17.12 1.99
N ASP A 403 30.41 16.37 1.47
CA ASP A 403 30.27 15.35 0.44
C ASP A 403 30.13 13.93 1.02
N GLN A 404 29.97 13.81 2.34
CA GLN A 404 29.92 12.53 3.05
C GLN A 404 28.55 12.28 3.70
N ILE A 405 28.21 11.00 3.80
CA ILE A 405 27.05 10.46 4.50
C ILE A 405 27.50 9.24 5.30
N SER A 406 26.80 8.86 6.36
CA SER A 406 27.04 7.59 7.04
C SER A 406 25.77 6.75 7.08
N ILE A 407 25.85 5.58 6.45
CA ILE A 407 24.82 4.55 6.42
C ILE A 407 25.48 3.26 6.91
N PRO A 408 25.10 2.75 8.10
CA PRO A 408 25.78 1.66 8.80
C PRO A 408 26.07 0.42 7.94
N PHE A 409 25.09 -0.02 7.16
CA PHE A 409 25.16 -1.28 6.43
C PHE A 409 25.76 -1.16 5.02
N LEU A 410 26.07 0.05 4.54
CA LEU A 410 26.76 0.25 3.26
C LEU A 410 28.27 0.26 3.46
N ASN A 411 29.04 -0.03 2.40
CA ASN A 411 30.50 -0.10 2.51
C ASN A 411 31.13 1.29 2.65
N GLU A 412 32.29 1.38 3.31
CA GLU A 412 33.11 2.59 3.34
C GLU A 412 33.47 3.03 1.90
N GLY A 413 33.35 4.33 1.63
CA GLY A 413 33.64 4.94 0.32
C GLY A 413 32.63 4.67 -0.78
N GLU A 414 31.57 3.90 -0.51
CA GLU A 414 30.49 3.63 -1.47
C GLU A 414 29.75 4.93 -1.82
N GLU A 415 29.55 5.19 -3.12
CA GLU A 415 28.83 6.38 -3.56
C GLU A 415 27.32 6.11 -3.54
N VAL A 416 26.54 7.04 -3.00
CA VAL A 416 25.12 6.86 -2.70
C VAL A 416 24.33 8.05 -3.25
N ILE A 417 23.22 7.79 -3.94
CA ILE A 417 22.23 8.81 -4.32
C ILE A 417 21.36 9.07 -3.09
N VAL A 418 21.10 10.32 -2.75
CA VAL A 418 20.36 10.73 -1.55
C VAL A 418 19.33 11.80 -1.89
N THR A 419 18.12 11.68 -1.32
CA THR A 419 17.02 12.62 -1.51
C THR A 419 16.08 12.65 -0.29
N ARG A 420 15.18 13.63 -0.25
CA ARG A 420 14.07 13.74 0.70
C ARG A 420 12.79 14.14 -0.04
N SER A 421 11.65 13.60 0.40
CA SER A 421 10.32 14.02 -0.07
C SER A 421 9.67 15.04 0.87
N PRO A 422 8.84 15.97 0.36
CA PRO A 422 8.56 16.19 -1.06
C PRO A 422 9.74 16.84 -1.79
N LEU A 423 9.95 16.44 -3.06
CA LEU A 423 11.01 17.02 -3.89
C LEU A 423 10.47 18.27 -4.60
N ILE A 424 11.17 19.40 -4.49
CA ILE A 424 10.86 20.62 -5.24
C ILE A 424 11.34 20.48 -6.69
N ASN A 425 12.64 20.22 -6.88
CA ASN A 425 13.26 20.06 -8.18
C ASN A 425 14.55 19.24 -8.05
N SER A 426 15.30 19.07 -9.14
CA SER A 426 16.51 18.25 -9.17
C SER A 426 17.60 18.65 -8.17
N ASN A 427 17.61 19.88 -7.63
CA ASN A 427 18.59 20.30 -6.62
C ASN A 427 18.51 19.49 -5.31
N GLY A 428 17.35 18.86 -5.04
CA GLY A 428 17.11 18.08 -3.82
C GLY A 428 17.56 16.62 -3.88
N VAL A 429 18.13 16.18 -5.00
CA VAL A 429 18.75 14.86 -5.13
C VAL A 429 20.24 15.06 -5.35
N ILE A 430 21.08 14.41 -4.57
CA ILE A 430 22.54 14.56 -4.62
C ILE A 430 23.23 13.20 -4.53
N THR A 431 24.53 13.17 -4.84
CA THR A 431 25.38 12.00 -4.58
C THR A 431 26.38 12.30 -3.47
N LEU A 432 26.51 11.40 -2.50
CA LEU A 432 27.45 11.50 -1.38
C LEU A 432 28.28 10.22 -1.27
N LYS A 433 29.42 10.28 -0.57
CA LYS A 433 30.25 9.11 -0.26
C LYS A 433 29.97 8.62 1.14
N ASN A 434 29.75 7.32 1.29
CA ASN A 434 29.56 6.70 2.58
C ASN A 434 30.87 6.73 3.40
N LYS A 435 30.78 7.15 4.65
CA LYS A 435 31.87 7.16 5.63
C LYS A 435 31.30 6.71 6.96
N HIS A 436 31.80 5.59 7.49
CA HIS A 436 31.41 5.07 8.78
C HIS A 436 31.83 6.01 9.91
N LEU A 437 30.93 6.18 10.88
CA LEU A 437 31.22 6.88 12.12
C LEU A 437 31.58 5.85 13.20
N PRO A 438 32.32 6.24 14.27
CA PRO A 438 32.68 5.32 15.34
C PRO A 438 31.48 4.67 16.01
N GLU A 439 30.41 5.43 16.18
CA GLU A 439 29.13 4.97 16.71
C GLU A 439 28.02 5.27 15.71
N MET A 440 27.25 4.25 15.35
CA MET A 440 26.12 4.38 14.45
C MET A 440 24.97 3.52 14.95
N LEU A 441 23.77 4.05 14.82
CA LEU A 441 22.54 3.38 15.24
C LEU A 441 21.80 2.80 14.05
N ASP A 442 21.22 1.62 14.26
CA ASP A 442 20.35 0.96 13.30
C ASP A 442 19.12 1.85 12.96
N GLY A 443 18.66 1.77 11.71
CA GLY A 443 17.56 2.58 11.19
C GLY A 443 17.86 4.08 11.02
N CYS A 444 19.09 4.52 11.28
CA CYS A 444 19.51 5.92 11.14
C CYS A 444 20.41 6.15 9.91
N VAL A 445 20.42 7.39 9.44
CA VAL A 445 21.27 7.91 8.36
C VAL A 445 21.88 9.22 8.83
N TYR A 446 23.22 9.28 8.91
CA TYR A 446 23.89 10.48 9.40
C TYR A 446 24.37 11.34 8.24
N ILE A 447 24.18 12.64 8.35
CA ILE A 447 24.55 13.61 7.33
C ILE A 447 25.09 14.89 7.97
N HIS A 448 25.98 15.60 7.25
CA HIS A 448 26.39 16.92 7.68
C HIS A 448 25.18 17.89 7.65
N PRO A 449 24.87 18.60 8.75
CA PRO A 449 23.63 19.39 8.88
C PRO A 449 23.49 20.47 7.80
N LYS A 450 24.61 21.10 7.40
CA LYS A 450 24.59 22.06 6.29
C LYS A 450 24.23 21.43 4.95
N THR A 451 24.71 20.21 4.65
CA THR A 451 24.39 19.52 3.40
C THR A 451 22.91 19.16 3.35
N ALA A 452 22.36 18.71 4.49
CA ALA A 452 20.96 18.37 4.64
C ALA A 452 20.05 19.60 4.46
N MET A 453 20.42 20.74 5.04
CA MET A 453 19.70 22.01 4.88
C MET A 453 19.80 22.57 3.45
N ASP A 454 21.02 22.67 2.90
CA ASP A 454 21.28 23.35 1.63
C ASP A 454 20.65 22.63 0.42
N ASN A 455 20.51 21.29 0.48
CA ASN A 455 19.96 20.51 -0.64
C ASN A 455 18.55 20.00 -0.39
N MET A 456 18.21 19.59 0.84
CA MET A 456 16.97 18.85 1.13
C MET A 456 16.04 19.57 2.11
N GLN A 457 16.41 20.78 2.55
CA GLN A 457 15.68 21.56 3.56
C GLN A 457 15.40 20.75 4.83
N CYS A 458 16.26 19.78 5.13
CA CYS A 458 16.11 18.77 6.17
C CYS A 458 16.35 19.37 7.56
N ASP A 459 15.48 19.02 8.51
CA ASP A 459 15.73 19.15 9.94
C ASP A 459 15.87 17.76 10.58
N PHE A 460 16.08 17.68 11.90
CA PHE A 460 16.27 16.40 12.60
C PHE A 460 15.15 16.14 13.62
N ASP A 461 13.96 16.69 13.36
CA ASP A 461 12.80 16.53 14.23
C ASP A 461 11.97 15.26 13.95
N GLY A 462 12.35 14.53 12.90
CA GLY A 462 11.75 13.26 12.45
C GLY A 462 11.89 12.96 10.96
N ASP A 463 12.64 13.77 10.21
CA ASP A 463 12.84 13.60 8.76
C ASP A 463 13.53 12.27 8.41
N LEU A 464 13.14 11.71 7.26
CA LEU A 464 13.77 10.54 6.68
C LEU A 464 14.55 10.94 5.42
N LEU A 465 15.75 10.38 5.28
CA LEU A 465 16.54 10.49 4.05
C LEU A 465 16.43 9.20 3.27
N ALA A 466 16.05 9.31 2.00
CA ALA A 466 16.00 8.20 1.07
C ALA A 466 17.32 8.09 0.31
N PHE A 467 17.80 6.88 0.10
CA PHE A 467 19.09 6.61 -0.48
C PHE A 467 19.14 5.28 -1.25
N ALA A 468 20.04 5.20 -2.22
CA ALA A 468 20.42 3.96 -2.89
C ALA A 468 21.89 4.02 -3.35
N PRO A 469 22.62 2.90 -3.31
CA PRO A 469 23.96 2.83 -3.90
C PRO A 469 23.95 3.27 -5.37
N SER A 470 24.84 4.18 -5.75
CA SER A 470 24.94 4.71 -7.12
C SER A 470 25.27 3.63 -8.15
N LYS A 471 25.84 2.51 -7.71
CA LYS A 471 26.11 1.34 -8.57
C LYS A 471 24.83 0.61 -9.04
N GLU A 472 23.73 0.75 -8.31
CA GLU A 472 22.43 0.16 -8.67
C GLU A 472 21.70 1.00 -9.71
N PHE A 473 21.97 2.31 -9.72
CA PHE A 473 21.40 3.27 -10.67
C PHE A 473 22.49 4.18 -11.27
N PRO A 474 23.47 3.62 -12.01
CA PRO A 474 24.62 4.38 -12.51
C PRO A 474 24.24 5.50 -13.49
N LYS A 475 23.18 5.34 -14.29
CA LYS A 475 22.73 6.40 -15.19
C LYS A 475 22.02 7.51 -14.44
N LEU A 476 21.19 7.16 -13.46
CA LEU A 476 20.59 8.15 -12.55
C LEU A 476 21.66 8.91 -11.78
N ALA A 477 22.65 8.24 -11.19
CA ALA A 477 23.73 8.88 -10.46
C ALA A 477 24.52 9.87 -11.35
N ALA A 478 24.78 9.50 -12.61
CA ALA A 478 25.45 10.38 -13.56
C ALA A 478 24.61 11.62 -13.89
N GLU A 479 23.31 11.45 -14.19
CA GLU A 479 22.43 12.61 -14.46
C GLU A 479 22.22 13.46 -13.21
N VAL A 480 22.12 12.88 -12.01
CA VAL A 480 22.06 13.63 -10.74
C VAL A 480 23.27 14.54 -10.61
N LYS A 481 24.48 14.04 -10.85
CA LYS A 481 25.69 14.88 -10.82
C LYS A 481 25.66 15.99 -11.87
N GLU A 482 25.23 15.67 -13.09
CA GLU A 482 25.07 16.65 -14.17
C GLU A 482 24.09 17.76 -13.79
N ARG A 483 22.93 17.41 -13.23
CA ARG A 483 21.90 18.36 -12.77
C ARG A 483 22.38 19.25 -11.63
N ASN A 484 23.32 18.76 -10.83
CA ASN A 484 23.91 19.49 -9.72
C ASN A 484 25.13 20.36 -10.12
N LEU A 485 25.53 20.37 -11.40
CA LEU A 485 26.50 21.36 -11.88
C LEU A 485 25.93 22.78 -11.79
N PRO A 486 26.73 23.80 -11.44
CA PRO A 486 26.27 25.18 -11.25
C PRO A 486 25.44 25.75 -12.41
N GLU A 487 25.80 25.42 -13.65
CA GLU A 487 25.11 25.85 -14.87
C GLU A 487 23.74 25.19 -15.09
N ASN A 488 23.54 23.99 -14.51
CA ASN A 488 22.34 23.18 -14.72
C ASN A 488 21.33 23.32 -13.57
N ARG A 489 21.82 23.57 -12.35
CA ARG A 489 20.99 23.71 -11.15
C ARG A 489 19.90 24.77 -11.32
N TYR A 490 18.77 24.53 -10.66
CA TYR A 490 17.77 25.57 -10.47
C TYR A 490 18.32 26.64 -9.50
N PRO A 491 17.81 27.88 -9.54
CA PRO A 491 18.05 28.83 -8.47
C PRO A 491 17.69 28.22 -7.11
N ASP A 492 18.53 28.46 -6.10
CA ASP A 492 18.27 27.97 -4.75
C ASP A 492 17.04 28.67 -4.17
N ILE A 493 16.23 27.91 -3.43
CA ILE A 493 15.01 28.41 -2.81
C ILE A 493 15.36 29.34 -1.65
N VAL A 494 14.78 30.54 -1.67
CA VAL A 494 15.03 31.56 -0.65
C VAL A 494 13.92 31.49 0.39
N LYS A 495 14.26 31.02 1.59
CA LYS A 495 13.34 31.00 2.72
C LYS A 495 13.02 32.42 3.20
N LYS A 496 11.79 32.89 2.96
CA LYS A 496 11.32 34.20 3.44
C LYS A 496 11.30 34.23 4.97
N ALA A 497 11.63 35.38 5.57
CA ALA A 497 11.51 35.58 7.01
C ALA A 497 10.06 35.41 7.47
N LYS A 498 9.86 34.73 8.59
CA LYS A 498 8.51 34.48 9.13
C LYS A 498 7.88 35.79 9.60
N VAL A 499 6.62 36.01 9.22
CA VAL A 499 5.83 37.17 9.65
C VAL A 499 4.89 36.75 10.78
N PRO A 500 4.86 37.47 11.92
CA PRO A 500 3.93 37.19 12.99
C PRO A 500 2.48 37.35 12.56
N TYR A 501 1.61 36.46 13.03
CA TYR A 501 0.17 36.62 12.88
C TYR A 501 -0.35 37.82 13.68
N GLN A 502 -1.43 38.43 13.16
CA GLN A 502 -2.17 39.49 13.81
C GLN A 502 -3.62 39.04 14.05
N GLY A 503 -4.28 39.61 15.06
CA GLY A 503 -5.68 39.33 15.37
C GLY A 503 -5.91 38.26 16.45
N THR A 504 -7.16 37.86 16.56
CA THR A 504 -7.66 36.82 17.47
C THR A 504 -7.18 35.42 17.04
N PHE A 505 -7.18 34.46 17.97
CA PHE A 505 -6.79 33.10 17.62
C PHE A 505 -7.72 32.45 16.58
N ALA A 506 -9.00 32.82 16.55
CA ALA A 506 -9.93 32.34 15.54
C ALA A 506 -9.56 32.81 14.13
N GLU A 507 -9.16 34.08 13.96
CA GLU A 507 -8.65 34.62 12.69
C GLU A 507 -7.38 33.90 12.25
N ILE A 508 -6.48 33.62 13.19
CA ILE A 508 -5.25 32.87 12.95
C ILE A 508 -5.57 31.43 12.52
N ALA A 509 -6.48 30.75 13.21
CA ALA A 509 -6.84 29.37 12.90
C ALA A 509 -7.50 29.24 11.52
N VAL A 510 -8.43 30.15 11.16
CA VAL A 510 -9.02 30.19 9.82
C VAL A 510 -7.96 30.45 8.76
N SER A 511 -7.04 31.39 9.01
CA SER A 511 -5.96 31.68 8.07
C SER A 511 -4.99 30.50 7.93
N ALA A 512 -4.65 29.80 9.01
CA ALA A 512 -3.70 28.69 9.04
C ALA A 512 -4.25 27.39 8.45
N MET A 513 -5.57 27.29 8.27
CA MET A 513 -6.24 26.14 7.64
C MET A 513 -6.01 26.07 6.12
N GLU A 514 -5.71 27.20 5.46
CA GLU A 514 -5.43 27.23 4.03
C GLU A 514 -4.09 26.55 3.70
N ASN A 515 -4.13 25.53 2.84
CA ASN A 515 -2.95 24.80 2.39
C ASN A 515 -2.94 24.68 0.86
N LYS A 516 -1.89 25.23 0.22
CA LYS A 516 -1.69 25.18 -1.24
C LYS A 516 -0.51 24.30 -1.67
N ILE A 517 0.07 23.53 -0.75
CA ILE A 517 1.25 22.67 -1.01
C ILE A 517 0.99 21.73 -2.19
N GLY A 518 -0.13 21.00 -2.18
CA GLY A 518 -0.48 20.05 -3.25
C GLY A 518 -0.68 20.71 -4.61
N ILE A 519 -1.37 21.86 -4.63
CA ILE A 519 -1.60 22.65 -5.85
C ILE A 519 -0.27 23.11 -6.46
N ILE A 520 0.62 23.69 -5.62
CA ILE A 520 1.90 24.21 -6.09
C ILE A 520 2.83 23.06 -6.51
N ALA A 521 2.89 21.95 -5.77
CA ALA A 521 3.72 20.79 -6.11
C ALA A 521 3.28 20.12 -7.43
N ASN A 522 1.97 20.02 -7.68
CA ASN A 522 1.46 19.53 -8.97
C ASN A 522 1.83 20.48 -10.11
N GLU A 523 1.74 21.79 -9.89
CA GLU A 523 2.11 22.78 -10.91
C GLU A 523 3.62 22.76 -11.19
N ILE A 524 4.47 22.56 -10.17
CA ILE A 524 5.91 22.39 -10.35
C ILE A 524 6.20 21.20 -11.28
N GLN A 525 5.61 20.04 -11.02
CA GLN A 525 5.82 18.88 -11.89
C GLN A 525 5.26 19.08 -13.29
N LYS A 526 4.12 19.76 -13.43
CA LYS A 526 3.60 20.14 -14.74
C LYS A 526 4.64 20.95 -15.51
N ASN A 527 5.25 21.95 -14.88
CA ASN A 527 6.32 22.76 -15.49
C ASN A 527 7.54 21.91 -15.85
N VAL A 528 8.03 21.04 -14.95
CA VAL A 528 9.18 20.16 -15.20
C VAL A 528 8.88 19.14 -16.32
N ALA A 529 7.68 18.56 -16.34
CA ALA A 529 7.25 17.62 -17.36
C ALA A 529 7.24 18.27 -18.75
N LEU A 530 6.64 19.45 -18.88
CA LEU A 530 6.61 20.22 -20.12
C LEU A 530 8.01 20.68 -20.53
N GLN A 531 8.87 21.05 -19.56
CA GLN A 531 10.27 21.40 -19.83
C GLN A 531 11.07 20.21 -20.41
N CYS A 532 10.89 19.02 -19.85
CA CYS A 532 11.54 17.81 -20.34
C CYS A 532 11.00 17.37 -21.70
N GLU A 533 9.70 17.53 -21.95
CA GLU A 533 9.07 17.24 -23.24
C GLU A 533 9.71 18.02 -24.39
N LEU A 534 10.07 19.30 -24.18
CA LEU A 534 10.78 20.11 -25.19
C LEU A 534 12.10 19.47 -25.66
N CYS A 535 12.75 18.72 -24.79
CA CYS A 535 14.01 18.04 -25.08
C CYS A 535 13.79 16.67 -25.75
N ALA A 536 12.72 15.96 -25.39
CA ALA A 536 12.44 14.59 -25.85
C ALA A 536 11.64 14.53 -27.16
N MET A 537 10.94 15.61 -27.53
CA MET A 537 10.06 15.67 -28.70
C MET A 537 10.79 15.42 -30.03
N LEU A 538 10.09 14.76 -30.95
CA LEU A 538 10.56 14.51 -32.32
C LEU A 538 10.73 15.82 -33.10
N GLN A 539 11.80 15.91 -33.89
CA GLN A 539 12.12 17.11 -34.68
C GLN A 539 10.98 17.58 -35.60
N ALA A 540 10.22 16.64 -36.17
CA ALA A 540 9.09 16.95 -37.04
C ALA A 540 7.92 17.65 -36.31
N GLU A 541 7.79 17.48 -35.00
CA GLU A 541 6.67 18.00 -34.20
C GLU A 541 6.99 19.37 -33.58
N LYS A 542 8.27 19.69 -33.40
CA LYS A 542 8.76 20.88 -32.70
C LYS A 542 8.19 22.19 -33.23
N PHE A 543 8.06 22.35 -34.55
CA PHE A 543 7.53 23.59 -35.14
C PHE A 543 6.04 23.79 -34.80
N ASN A 544 5.21 22.75 -34.99
CA ASN A 544 3.79 22.82 -34.67
C ASN A 544 3.57 23.06 -33.18
N TYR A 545 4.39 22.43 -32.33
CA TYR A 545 4.37 22.63 -30.90
C TYR A 545 4.69 24.08 -30.52
N LEU A 546 5.77 24.63 -31.10
CA LEU A 546 6.14 26.03 -30.91
C LEU A 546 5.06 26.99 -31.40
N GLN A 547 4.38 26.70 -32.51
CA GLN A 547 3.25 27.50 -32.99
C GLN A 547 2.11 27.52 -31.98
N LYS A 548 1.78 26.37 -31.36
CA LYS A 548 0.76 26.28 -30.31
C LYS A 548 1.13 27.14 -29.09
N ILE A 549 2.37 27.06 -28.63
CA ILE A 549 2.88 27.90 -27.53
C ILE A 549 2.83 29.38 -27.92
N SER A 550 3.31 29.74 -29.11
CA SER A 550 3.36 31.12 -29.58
C SER A 550 1.96 31.76 -29.68
N ALA A 551 0.98 31.01 -30.20
CA ALA A 551 -0.41 31.44 -30.25
C ALA A 551 -0.99 31.64 -28.84
N HIS A 552 -0.73 30.71 -27.92
CA HIS A 552 -1.15 30.82 -26.52
C HIS A 552 -0.51 32.03 -25.83
N PHE A 553 0.80 32.23 -25.99
CA PHE A 553 1.53 33.33 -25.38
C PHE A 553 1.09 34.68 -25.92
N SER A 554 0.71 34.75 -27.20
CA SER A 554 0.06 35.95 -27.77
C SER A 554 -1.25 36.29 -27.07
N VAL A 555 -2.02 35.28 -26.63
CA VAL A 555 -3.23 35.48 -25.82
C VAL A 555 -2.86 35.94 -24.40
N LEU A 556 -1.80 35.40 -23.80
CA LEU A 556 -1.34 35.82 -22.46
C LEU A 556 -0.87 37.28 -22.45
N VAL A 557 -0.12 37.72 -23.46
CA VAL A 557 0.30 39.12 -23.63
C VAL A 557 -0.93 40.03 -23.71
N LYS A 558 -1.93 39.68 -24.52
CA LYS A 558 -3.19 40.45 -24.59
C LYS A 558 -3.93 40.49 -23.25
N LYS A 559 -3.95 39.38 -22.50
CA LYS A 559 -4.57 39.35 -21.16
C LYS A 559 -3.83 40.25 -20.19
N TYR A 560 -2.50 40.30 -20.25
CA TYR A 560 -1.68 41.20 -19.45
C TYR A 560 -1.94 42.67 -19.80
N GLU A 561 -1.91 43.04 -21.08
CA GLU A 561 -2.20 44.40 -21.56
C GLU A 561 -3.60 44.88 -21.17
N GLN A 562 -4.55 43.95 -21.04
CA GLN A 562 -5.92 44.20 -20.58
C GLN A 562 -6.08 44.20 -19.04
N GLY A 563 -5.00 43.97 -18.27
CA GLY A 563 -5.04 43.86 -16.81
C GLY A 563 -5.75 42.59 -16.29
N LYS A 564 -6.01 41.59 -17.14
CA LYS A 564 -6.70 40.34 -16.77
C LYS A 564 -5.76 39.26 -16.22
N LEU A 565 -4.45 39.46 -16.35
CA LEU A 565 -3.42 38.58 -15.82
C LEU A 565 -2.23 39.43 -15.36
N GLN A 566 -1.83 39.30 -14.10
CA GLN A 566 -0.64 39.96 -13.58
C GLN A 566 0.57 39.04 -13.76
N MET A 567 1.71 39.60 -14.18
CA MET A 567 2.98 38.91 -14.40
C MET A 567 4.12 39.86 -14.07
N SER A 568 5.27 39.32 -13.66
CA SER A 568 6.49 40.11 -13.48
C SER A 568 7.02 40.60 -14.84
N GLY A 569 7.73 41.73 -14.83
CA GLY A 569 8.33 42.28 -16.05
C GLY A 569 9.37 41.33 -16.67
N GLU A 570 10.09 40.58 -15.84
CA GLU A 570 11.08 39.59 -16.26
C GLU A 570 10.44 38.42 -17.01
N ILE A 571 9.37 37.84 -16.47
CA ILE A 571 8.58 36.78 -17.14
C ILE A 571 8.01 37.28 -18.46
N LEU A 572 7.48 38.51 -18.49
CA LEU A 572 6.91 39.09 -19.69
C LEU A 572 7.95 39.31 -20.80
N GLN A 573 9.16 39.77 -20.44
CA GLN A 573 10.28 39.93 -21.38
C GLN A 573 10.69 38.61 -22.04
N GLN A 574 10.55 37.48 -21.34
CA GLN A 574 10.79 36.16 -21.91
C GLN A 574 9.66 35.70 -22.85
N ILE A 575 8.40 36.07 -22.55
CA ILE A 575 7.22 35.69 -23.33
C ILE A 575 7.17 36.40 -24.69
N TYR A 576 7.46 37.71 -24.76
CA TYR A 576 7.38 38.50 -26.01
C TYR A 576 8.11 37.90 -27.23
N PRO A 577 9.38 37.47 -27.13
CA PRO A 577 10.07 36.87 -28.26
C PRO A 577 9.44 35.53 -28.70
N ILE A 578 8.78 34.79 -27.82
CA ILE A 578 8.11 33.52 -28.14
C ILE A 578 6.75 33.79 -28.81
N ALA A 579 6.00 34.78 -28.31
CA ALA A 579 4.71 35.19 -28.86
C ALA A 579 4.80 35.75 -30.29
N SER A 580 5.95 36.32 -30.66
CA SER A 580 6.16 37.00 -31.95
C SER A 580 6.76 36.11 -33.05
N LEU A 581 6.42 34.82 -33.08
CA LEU A 581 6.98 33.87 -34.06
C LEU A 581 6.62 34.27 -35.51
N ARG A 582 7.63 34.53 -36.36
CA ARG A 582 7.45 34.95 -37.76
C ARG A 582 7.85 33.93 -38.82
N ASN A 583 8.75 33.00 -38.51
CA ASN A 583 9.28 32.01 -39.47
C ASN A 583 9.74 30.72 -38.77
N ASN A 584 10.14 29.70 -39.55
CA ASN A 584 10.53 28.36 -39.10
C ASN A 584 12.06 28.18 -38.90
N TYR A 585 12.90 29.19 -39.10
CA TYR A 585 14.36 29.04 -39.03
C TYR A 585 14.95 29.13 -37.61
N GLN A 586 14.13 29.43 -36.59
CA GLN A 586 14.59 29.67 -35.21
C GLN A 586 13.93 28.75 -34.17
N VAL A 587 13.42 27.59 -34.57
CA VAL A 587 12.62 26.71 -33.70
C VAL A 587 13.37 26.32 -32.42
N GLU A 588 14.59 25.80 -32.53
CA GLU A 588 15.37 25.36 -31.37
C GLU A 588 15.72 26.52 -30.43
N GLN A 589 16.10 27.67 -30.97
CA GLN A 589 16.41 28.86 -30.16
C GLN A 589 15.18 29.32 -29.37
N LYS A 590 13.99 29.34 -29.99
CA LYS A 590 12.75 29.73 -29.32
C LYS A 590 12.29 28.69 -28.30
N LEU A 591 12.44 27.39 -28.58
CA LEU A 591 12.15 26.34 -27.61
C LEU A 591 13.11 26.39 -26.41
N GLN A 592 14.37 26.78 -26.61
CA GLN A 592 15.29 27.03 -25.50
C GLN A 592 14.84 28.22 -24.63
N LEU A 593 14.27 29.28 -25.21
CA LEU A 593 13.66 30.36 -24.43
C LEU A 593 12.45 29.87 -23.63
N VAL A 594 11.58 29.03 -24.21
CA VAL A 594 10.47 28.41 -23.48
C VAL A 594 10.99 27.55 -22.32
N LYS A 595 12.05 26.76 -22.54
CA LYS A 595 12.68 25.92 -21.52
C LYS A 595 13.21 26.72 -20.34
N ASN A 596 13.81 27.89 -20.61
CA ASN A 596 14.29 28.80 -19.58
C ASN A 596 13.12 29.43 -18.81
N LEU A 597 12.06 29.85 -19.51
CA LEU A 597 10.85 30.38 -18.87
C LEU A 597 10.24 29.36 -17.89
N PHE A 598 10.12 28.08 -18.28
CA PHE A 598 9.63 27.05 -17.36
C PHE A 598 10.58 26.83 -16.18
N LYS A 599 11.91 26.96 -16.38
CA LYS A 599 12.90 26.87 -15.29
C LYS A 599 12.66 27.96 -14.24
N ASP A 600 12.37 29.18 -14.69
CA ASP A 600 12.11 30.32 -13.81
C ASP A 600 10.76 30.19 -13.10
N CYS A 601 9.72 29.70 -13.80
CA CYS A 601 8.44 29.37 -13.17
C CYS A 601 8.59 28.33 -12.05
N VAL A 602 9.41 27.28 -12.24
CA VAL A 602 9.70 26.28 -11.19
C VAL A 602 10.39 26.93 -10.00
N ALA A 603 11.31 27.87 -10.22
CA ALA A 603 12.00 28.57 -9.14
C ALA A 603 11.04 29.45 -8.31
N GLU A 604 10.17 30.22 -8.99
CA GLU A 604 9.15 31.04 -8.32
C GLU A 604 8.15 30.18 -7.55
N LEU A 605 7.64 29.12 -8.17
CA LEU A 605 6.74 28.16 -7.51
C LEU A 605 7.42 27.46 -6.32
N GLY A 606 8.72 27.15 -6.42
CA GLY A 606 9.48 26.57 -5.31
C GLY A 606 9.56 27.48 -4.09
N ASN A 607 9.71 28.80 -4.30
CA ASN A 607 9.65 29.78 -3.21
C ASN A 607 8.25 29.85 -2.59
N GLU A 608 7.21 29.81 -3.41
CA GLU A 608 5.82 29.83 -2.91
C GLU A 608 5.43 28.50 -2.23
N LEU A 609 6.00 27.37 -2.64
CA LEU A 609 5.87 26.08 -1.96
C LEU A 609 6.49 26.15 -0.55
N GLN A 610 7.66 26.79 -0.41
CA GLN A 610 8.28 27.01 0.90
C GLN A 610 7.40 27.90 1.79
N VAL A 611 6.80 28.96 1.24
CA VAL A 611 5.84 29.81 1.99
C VAL A 611 4.61 29.01 2.42
N ALA A 612 4.08 28.15 1.56
CA ALA A 612 2.97 27.27 1.89
C ALA A 612 3.32 26.30 3.03
N ALA A 613 4.51 25.68 2.98
CA ALA A 613 5.00 24.77 4.01
C ALA A 613 5.18 25.45 5.38
N ASP A 614 5.57 26.73 5.38
CA ASP A 614 5.68 27.55 6.59
C ASP A 614 4.35 28.22 7.01
N GLY A 615 3.24 27.97 6.30
CA GLY A 615 1.95 28.65 6.48
C GLY A 615 1.44 28.62 7.92
N ALA A 616 1.50 27.49 8.62
CA ALA A 616 1.07 27.45 10.03
C ALA A 616 1.98 28.25 10.98
N LYS A 617 3.24 28.48 10.60
CA LYS A 617 4.29 29.16 11.40
C LYS A 617 4.46 30.63 11.04
N SER A 618 3.79 31.12 9.99
CA SER A 618 3.96 32.46 9.41
C SER A 618 2.64 32.99 8.85
N ALA A 619 2.39 34.28 8.99
CA ALA A 619 1.23 34.94 8.36
C ALA A 619 1.39 35.10 6.84
N LEU A 620 2.59 34.86 6.29
CA LEU A 620 2.80 34.87 4.84
C LEU A 620 1.97 33.78 4.16
N ARG A 621 1.38 34.12 3.02
CA ARG A 621 0.66 33.18 2.17
C ARG A 621 1.29 33.14 0.78
N PRO A 622 1.18 32.00 0.08
CA PRO A 622 1.61 31.93 -1.31
C PRO A 622 0.98 33.04 -2.15
N ASP A 623 1.77 33.66 -3.02
CA ASP A 623 1.28 34.68 -3.93
C ASP A 623 0.44 34.05 -5.06
N ASP A 624 -0.88 34.26 -4.98
CA ASP A 624 -1.82 33.75 -5.98
C ASP A 624 -1.59 34.31 -7.39
N ALA A 625 -0.99 35.50 -7.53
CA ALA A 625 -0.64 36.01 -8.84
C ALA A 625 0.43 35.12 -9.50
N ILE A 626 1.46 34.73 -8.74
CA ILE A 626 2.53 33.80 -9.18
C ILE A 626 1.95 32.47 -9.61
N ILE A 627 1.15 31.85 -8.74
CA ILE A 627 0.51 30.56 -9.04
C ILE A 627 -0.33 30.66 -10.32
N ARG A 628 -1.15 31.71 -10.45
CA ARG A 628 -2.05 31.89 -11.60
C ARG A 628 -1.31 32.12 -12.90
N TYR A 629 -0.25 32.92 -12.94
CA TYR A 629 0.45 33.12 -14.20
C TYR A 629 1.31 31.91 -14.58
N CYS A 630 1.90 31.20 -13.62
CA CYS A 630 2.60 29.94 -13.92
C CYS A 630 1.63 28.90 -14.51
N GLN A 631 0.44 28.75 -13.91
CA GLN A 631 -0.65 27.93 -14.46
C GLN A 631 -1.11 28.43 -15.84
N ALA A 632 -1.20 29.75 -16.05
CA ALA A 632 -1.57 30.31 -17.34
C ALA A 632 -0.49 30.04 -18.40
N ILE A 633 0.79 30.13 -18.05
CA ILE A 633 1.93 29.84 -18.94
C ILE A 633 1.90 28.39 -19.40
N THR A 634 1.64 27.44 -18.49
CA THR A 634 1.53 26.01 -18.83
C THR A 634 0.16 25.63 -19.42
N GLY A 635 -0.81 26.53 -19.39
CA GLY A 635 -2.21 26.29 -19.80
C GLY A 635 -2.44 26.02 -21.29
N TYR A 636 -1.41 26.00 -22.13
CA TYR A 636 -1.53 25.58 -23.54
C TYR A 636 -1.67 24.05 -23.69
N LYS A 637 -1.32 23.27 -22.66
CA LYS A 637 -1.38 21.81 -22.65
C LYS A 637 -1.63 21.28 -21.24
N ASP A 638 -2.54 20.33 -21.13
CA ASP A 638 -2.74 19.54 -19.91
C ASP A 638 -1.80 18.34 -19.88
N VAL A 639 -1.29 18.02 -18.70
CA VAL A 639 -0.48 16.82 -18.45
C VAL A 639 -1.42 15.77 -17.85
N GLU A 640 -1.98 14.91 -18.71
CA GLU A 640 -3.11 14.05 -18.37
C GLU A 640 -2.85 13.09 -17.20
N TRP A 641 -1.61 12.60 -17.07
CA TRP A 641 -1.24 11.66 -16.02
C TRP A 641 -1.29 12.25 -14.60
N LEU A 642 -1.17 13.58 -14.44
CA LEU A 642 -1.23 14.23 -13.12
C LEU A 642 -2.59 14.02 -12.44
N ALA A 643 -3.67 14.10 -13.22
CA ALA A 643 -5.02 13.82 -12.73
C ALA A 643 -5.31 12.32 -12.73
N ASP A 644 -4.86 11.60 -13.75
CA ASP A 644 -5.26 10.20 -13.95
C ASP A 644 -4.59 9.22 -12.97
N LYS A 645 -3.46 9.59 -12.35
CA LYS A 645 -2.77 8.73 -11.36
C LYS A 645 -3.59 8.45 -10.11
N LYS A 646 -4.57 9.30 -9.80
CA LYS A 646 -5.52 9.13 -8.69
C LYS A 646 -6.84 8.49 -9.14
N ASN A 647 -7.03 8.23 -10.44
CA ASN A 647 -8.27 7.68 -10.99
C ASN A 647 -8.37 6.16 -10.75
N GLN A 648 -9.52 5.71 -10.23
CA GLN A 648 -9.78 4.30 -9.97
C GLN A 648 -9.94 3.44 -11.23
N GLU A 649 -10.28 4.03 -12.36
CA GLU A 649 -10.37 3.33 -13.66
C GLU A 649 -9.01 2.99 -14.25
N ALA A 650 -7.98 3.79 -13.94
CA ALA A 650 -6.62 3.55 -14.43
C ALA A 650 -6.13 2.18 -13.94
N PHE A 651 -5.74 1.36 -14.90
CA PHE A 651 -5.36 -0.06 -14.76
C PHE A 651 -6.40 -0.98 -14.12
N THR A 652 -7.65 -0.54 -14.04
CA THR A 652 -8.81 -1.41 -13.75
C THR A 652 -9.43 -1.90 -15.05
N ASN A 653 -9.81 -0.98 -15.94
CA ASN A 653 -10.48 -1.30 -17.22
C ASN A 653 -9.86 -0.56 -18.43
N ARG A 654 -8.82 0.24 -18.20
CA ARG A 654 -8.07 0.95 -19.25
C ARG A 654 -6.64 1.25 -18.79
N GLY A 655 -5.75 1.47 -19.73
CA GLY A 655 -4.44 2.05 -19.44
C GLY A 655 -4.53 3.46 -18.85
N MET A 656 -3.45 3.91 -18.25
CA MET A 656 -3.35 5.26 -17.68
C MET A 656 -3.13 6.30 -18.79
N LYS A 657 -3.79 7.46 -18.69
CA LYS A 657 -3.74 8.50 -19.72
C LYS A 657 -2.37 9.17 -19.80
N THR A 658 -1.92 9.43 -21.02
CA THR A 658 -0.66 10.11 -21.36
C THR A 658 -0.81 10.78 -22.72
N ASN A 659 -0.23 11.97 -22.88
CA ASN A 659 -0.35 12.78 -24.09
C ASN A 659 0.94 13.55 -24.44
N GLY A 660 2.08 13.15 -23.87
CA GLY A 660 3.34 13.86 -23.98
C GLY A 660 4.57 12.99 -24.12
N TYR A 661 5.73 13.61 -23.91
CA TYR A 661 7.04 12.97 -23.97
C TYR A 661 7.88 13.25 -22.71
N SER A 662 7.25 13.64 -21.60
CA SER A 662 7.96 13.75 -20.32
C SER A 662 8.47 12.36 -19.88
N PRO A 663 9.42 12.29 -18.92
CA PRO A 663 9.92 11.00 -18.43
C PRO A 663 8.78 10.11 -17.93
N ILE A 664 7.79 10.69 -17.27
CA ILE A 664 6.61 9.97 -16.77
C ILE A 664 5.72 9.49 -17.92
N ASP A 665 5.51 10.31 -18.94
CA ASP A 665 4.75 9.89 -20.13
C ASP A 665 5.38 8.65 -20.79
N LEU A 666 6.70 8.63 -20.94
CA LEU A 666 7.41 7.50 -21.53
C LEU A 666 7.24 6.22 -20.71
N MET A 667 7.29 6.33 -19.37
CA MET A 667 7.05 5.20 -18.46
C MET A 667 5.62 4.68 -18.62
N ILE A 668 4.62 5.56 -18.61
CA ILE A 668 3.22 5.20 -18.80
C ILE A 668 2.99 4.56 -20.17
N GLN A 669 3.56 5.10 -21.25
CA GLN A 669 3.47 4.53 -22.59
C GLN A 669 4.05 3.12 -22.64
N GLN A 670 5.23 2.89 -22.04
CA GLN A 670 5.87 1.58 -21.95
C GLN A 670 5.00 0.58 -21.19
N THR A 671 4.41 0.99 -20.06
CA THR A 671 3.52 0.14 -19.27
C THR A 671 2.20 -0.15 -20.00
N ASN A 672 1.58 0.86 -20.61
CA ASN A 672 0.33 0.70 -21.36
C ASN A 672 0.45 -0.26 -22.55
N GLN A 673 1.64 -0.35 -23.18
CA GLN A 673 1.88 -1.31 -24.27
C GLN A 673 1.81 -2.77 -23.81
N ILE A 674 2.04 -3.03 -22.52
CA ILE A 674 2.11 -4.37 -21.92
C ILE A 674 0.86 -4.67 -21.07
N PHE A 675 0.18 -3.63 -20.60
CA PHE A 675 -0.99 -3.76 -19.76
C PHE A 675 -2.07 -4.67 -20.39
N GLU A 676 -2.52 -5.62 -19.59
CA GLU A 676 -3.68 -6.45 -19.87
C GLU A 676 -4.66 -6.30 -18.70
N GLU A 677 -5.96 -6.17 -19.00
CA GLU A 677 -7.01 -6.14 -17.98
C GLU A 677 -7.03 -7.47 -17.21
N ASN A 678 -7.07 -7.36 -15.88
CA ASN A 678 -7.05 -8.52 -15.02
C ASN A 678 -8.28 -9.42 -15.22
N GLN A 679 -8.06 -10.71 -15.42
CA GLN A 679 -9.11 -11.71 -15.69
C GLN A 679 -9.51 -12.54 -14.47
N LEU A 680 -9.12 -12.14 -13.25
CA LEU A 680 -9.51 -12.84 -12.03
C LEU A 680 -11.02 -12.83 -11.83
N VAL A 681 -11.60 -14.02 -11.72
CA VAL A 681 -13.04 -14.23 -11.47
C VAL A 681 -13.22 -14.90 -10.12
N ALA A 682 -14.16 -14.39 -9.32
CA ALA A 682 -14.53 -15.01 -8.05
C ALA A 682 -15.56 -16.12 -8.24
N ARG A 683 -15.43 -17.19 -7.45
CA ARG A 683 -16.46 -18.23 -7.34
C ARG A 683 -17.62 -17.80 -6.42
N PRO A 684 -18.81 -18.39 -6.55
CA PRO A 684 -19.90 -18.17 -5.59
C PRO A 684 -19.47 -18.44 -4.14
N ILE A 685 -19.89 -17.59 -3.20
CA ILE A 685 -19.48 -17.68 -1.79
C ILE A 685 -19.88 -19.01 -1.14
N GLU A 686 -21.00 -19.59 -1.56
CA GLU A 686 -21.57 -20.81 -0.98
C GLU A 686 -20.63 -22.01 -1.15
N GLN A 687 -19.78 -22.00 -2.18
CA GLN A 687 -18.77 -23.04 -2.42
C GLN A 687 -17.66 -23.06 -1.37
N PHE A 688 -17.49 -21.98 -0.60
CA PHE A 688 -16.44 -21.93 0.42
C PHE A 688 -16.96 -22.35 1.80
N ARG A 689 -18.28 -22.48 1.97
CA ARG A 689 -18.96 -22.70 3.26
C ARG A 689 -18.37 -23.82 4.12
N LYS A 690 -17.77 -24.83 3.50
CA LYS A 690 -17.19 -26.03 4.16
C LYS A 690 -15.74 -25.87 4.64
N LEU A 691 -15.26 -24.64 4.85
CA LEU A 691 -13.89 -24.42 5.32
C LEU A 691 -13.63 -24.98 6.72
N TYR A 692 -14.65 -25.02 7.59
CA TYR A 692 -14.54 -25.56 8.95
C TYR A 692 -15.14 -26.99 9.02
N SER A 693 -14.73 -27.87 8.13
CA SER A 693 -15.28 -29.23 8.09
C SER A 693 -14.85 -30.01 9.34
N GLY A 694 -15.84 -30.60 10.04
CA GLY A 694 -15.60 -31.34 11.28
C GLY A 694 -15.68 -30.50 12.56
N VAL A 695 -15.90 -29.18 12.47
CA VAL A 695 -16.20 -28.34 13.64
C VAL A 695 -17.71 -28.26 13.82
N GLU A 696 -18.22 -28.91 14.88
CA GLU A 696 -19.62 -28.79 15.27
C GLU A 696 -19.85 -27.56 16.15
N PHE A 697 -20.99 -26.91 15.94
CA PHE A 697 -21.45 -25.76 16.72
C PHE A 697 -22.94 -25.89 17.02
N THR A 698 -23.40 -25.29 18.12
CA THR A 698 -24.79 -25.38 18.57
C THR A 698 -25.70 -24.42 17.81
N ASP A 699 -27.02 -24.65 17.86
CA ASP A 699 -28.01 -23.72 17.29
C ASP A 699 -27.92 -22.34 17.96
N GLU A 700 -27.63 -22.27 19.26
CA GLU A 700 -27.39 -21.02 19.98
C GLU A 700 -26.18 -20.24 19.42
N GLN A 701 -25.07 -20.94 19.16
CA GLN A 701 -23.88 -20.33 18.54
C GLN A 701 -24.19 -19.83 17.12
N LYS A 702 -25.03 -20.56 16.38
CA LYS A 702 -25.49 -20.17 15.04
C LYS A 702 -26.38 -18.92 15.07
N GLU A 703 -27.29 -18.82 16.02
CA GLU A 703 -28.12 -17.63 16.22
C GLU A 703 -27.25 -16.42 16.58
N LYS A 704 -26.30 -16.59 17.51
CA LYS A 704 -25.33 -15.53 17.86
C LYS A 704 -24.48 -15.12 16.66
N ALA A 705 -23.98 -16.07 15.88
CA ALA A 705 -23.25 -15.80 14.64
C ALA A 705 -24.08 -15.01 13.62
N GLN A 706 -25.38 -15.31 13.48
CA GLN A 706 -26.28 -14.59 12.60
C GLN A 706 -26.52 -13.14 13.07
N GLN A 707 -26.61 -12.92 14.38
CA GLN A 707 -26.65 -11.57 14.95
C GLN A 707 -25.37 -10.80 14.65
N ILE A 708 -24.20 -11.41 14.92
CA ILE A 708 -22.88 -10.82 14.63
C ILE A 708 -22.74 -10.41 13.17
N LYS A 709 -23.08 -11.32 12.24
CA LYS A 709 -23.07 -11.05 10.81
C LYS A 709 -23.99 -9.89 10.43
N THR A 710 -25.18 -9.84 11.01
CA THR A 710 -26.19 -8.82 10.66
C THR A 710 -25.73 -7.44 11.11
N GLU A 711 -25.27 -7.33 12.35
CA GLU A 711 -24.78 -6.08 12.93
C GLU A 711 -23.53 -5.58 12.20
N TYR A 712 -22.51 -6.43 12.02
CA TYR A 712 -21.30 -6.07 11.29
C TYR A 712 -21.60 -5.55 9.88
N ASN A 713 -22.44 -6.27 9.12
CA ASN A 713 -22.78 -5.86 7.76
C ASN A 713 -23.63 -4.58 7.73
N SER A 714 -24.45 -4.33 8.75
CA SER A 714 -25.20 -3.10 8.92
C SER A 714 -24.26 -1.91 9.10
N GLN A 715 -23.29 -2.02 10.02
CA GLN A 715 -22.29 -0.99 10.27
C GLN A 715 -21.43 -0.70 9.03
N VAL A 716 -20.92 -1.75 8.37
CA VAL A 716 -20.12 -1.59 7.14
C VAL A 716 -20.91 -0.93 6.01
N ARG A 717 -22.17 -1.32 5.82
CA ARG A 717 -23.04 -0.72 4.80
C ARG A 717 -23.32 0.76 5.12
N GLY A 718 -23.70 1.05 6.36
CA GLY A 718 -23.93 2.42 6.82
C GLY A 718 -22.71 3.31 6.61
N ARG A 719 -21.52 2.80 6.92
CA ARG A 719 -20.25 3.50 6.66
C ARG A 719 -20.03 3.77 5.16
N ILE A 720 -20.18 2.76 4.29
CA ILE A 720 -19.98 2.93 2.83
C ILE A 720 -20.97 3.95 2.25
N GLU A 721 -22.23 3.88 2.66
CA GLU A 721 -23.26 4.83 2.22
C GLU A 721 -22.91 6.27 2.64
N LEU A 722 -22.37 6.44 3.85
CA LEU A 722 -21.91 7.75 4.35
C LEU A 722 -20.64 8.24 3.66
N GLU A 723 -19.66 7.37 3.39
CA GLU A 723 -18.45 7.70 2.63
C GLU A 723 -18.80 8.16 1.19
N GLU A 724 -19.71 7.47 0.51
CA GLU A 724 -20.18 7.88 -0.82
C GLU A 724 -20.98 9.18 -0.76
N LYS A 725 -21.84 9.35 0.26
CA LYS A 725 -22.54 10.62 0.48
C LYS A 725 -21.55 11.76 0.71
N GLN A 726 -20.52 11.56 1.53
CA GLN A 726 -19.52 12.57 1.85
C GLN A 726 -18.77 13.07 0.60
N LYS A 727 -18.46 12.18 -0.35
CA LYS A 727 -17.79 12.56 -1.62
C LYS A 727 -18.62 13.51 -2.47
N MET A 728 -19.94 13.34 -2.47
CA MET A 728 -20.86 14.03 -3.40
C MET A 728 -21.66 15.17 -2.74
N GLU A 729 -21.82 15.13 -1.41
CA GLU A 729 -22.61 16.04 -0.58
C GLU A 729 -21.77 16.49 0.64
N PHE A 730 -20.63 17.11 0.37
CA PHE A 730 -19.65 17.46 1.39
C PHE A 730 -20.12 18.64 2.27
N GLY A 731 -19.98 18.47 3.60
CA GLY A 731 -20.32 19.49 4.60
C GLY A 731 -21.79 19.48 5.03
N PRO A 732 -22.22 20.47 5.84
CA PRO A 732 -23.57 20.55 6.38
C PRO A 732 -24.63 20.67 5.29
N TYR A 733 -25.86 20.28 5.63
CA TYR A 733 -27.02 20.37 4.75
C TYR A 733 -28.19 21.04 5.46
N LEU A 734 -29.13 21.53 4.65
CA LEU A 734 -30.31 22.25 5.06
C LEU A 734 -31.54 21.41 4.71
N VAL A 735 -32.47 21.24 5.63
CA VAL A 735 -33.83 20.79 5.36
C VAL A 735 -34.75 22.00 5.37
N ILE A 736 -35.45 22.22 4.26
CA ILE A 736 -36.48 23.26 4.16
C ILE A 736 -37.86 22.62 4.02
N THR A 737 -38.76 22.96 4.95
CA THR A 737 -40.13 22.45 5.00
C THR A 737 -41.08 23.48 4.42
N SER A 738 -41.81 23.13 3.37
CA SER A 738 -42.82 24.00 2.77
C SER A 738 -44.00 24.20 3.73
N PRO A 739 -44.37 25.45 4.08
CA PRO A 739 -45.50 25.69 4.99
C PRO A 739 -46.85 25.33 4.36
N HIS A 740 -46.91 25.26 3.02
CA HIS A 740 -48.14 24.98 2.27
C HIS A 740 -48.37 23.47 2.08
N THR A 741 -47.31 22.72 1.80
CA THR A 741 -47.42 21.29 1.44
C THR A 741 -46.92 20.36 2.53
N GLY A 742 -46.14 20.85 3.49
CA GLY A 742 -45.42 20.03 4.47
C GLY A 742 -44.23 19.26 3.90
N ASN A 743 -43.98 19.34 2.59
CA ASN A 743 -42.88 18.64 1.93
C ASN A 743 -41.53 19.16 2.43
N LYS A 744 -40.59 18.23 2.62
CA LYS A 744 -39.24 18.52 3.11
C LYS A 744 -38.23 18.36 1.97
N LEU A 745 -37.54 19.45 1.65
CA LEU A 745 -36.50 19.47 0.64
C LEU A 745 -35.12 19.53 1.31
N GLU A 746 -34.24 18.60 0.97
CA GLU A 746 -32.85 18.59 1.42
C GLU A 746 -31.98 19.36 0.41
N VAL A 747 -31.27 20.38 0.90
CA VAL A 747 -30.31 21.21 0.17
C VAL A 747 -28.91 20.93 0.72
N THR A 748 -28.02 20.40 -0.10
CA THR A 748 -26.69 19.88 0.26
C THR A 748 -25.57 20.74 -0.34
N ASN A 749 -24.31 20.39 -0.08
CA ASN A 749 -23.11 21.11 -0.57
C ASN A 749 -23.09 22.59 -0.19
N LEU A 750 -23.70 22.98 0.94
CA LEU A 750 -23.90 24.38 1.31
C LEU A 750 -22.58 25.18 1.33
N ILE A 751 -21.52 24.57 1.87
CA ILE A 751 -20.19 25.16 2.01
C ILE A 751 -19.46 25.43 0.69
N ARG A 752 -19.96 24.92 -0.44
CA ARG A 752 -19.42 25.19 -1.78
C ARG A 752 -19.92 26.51 -2.36
N PHE A 753 -20.87 27.17 -1.69
CA PHE A 753 -21.50 28.41 -2.13
C PHE A 753 -21.15 29.56 -1.19
N ASN A 754 -21.08 30.78 -1.75
CA ASN A 754 -20.71 31.99 -0.99
C ASN A 754 -21.69 32.30 0.16
N ALA A 755 -22.95 31.83 0.08
CA ALA A 755 -23.92 31.96 1.15
C ALA A 755 -23.41 31.38 2.49
N ALA A 756 -22.57 30.34 2.45
CA ALA A 756 -22.02 29.73 3.66
C ALA A 756 -21.12 30.65 4.49
N LYS A 757 -20.59 31.74 3.91
CA LYS A 757 -19.82 32.77 4.64
C LYS A 757 -20.71 33.81 5.32
N ASN A 758 -22.01 33.84 5.03
CA ASN A 758 -22.95 34.74 5.66
C ASN A 758 -23.47 34.12 6.97
N SER A 759 -23.28 34.81 8.11
CA SER A 759 -23.78 34.33 9.41
C SER A 759 -25.32 34.32 9.46
N ASP A 760 -25.99 35.25 8.79
CA ASP A 760 -27.46 35.34 8.78
C ASP A 760 -28.08 34.12 8.10
N PHE A 761 -27.39 33.52 7.13
CA PHE A 761 -27.85 32.30 6.49
C PHE A 761 -27.99 31.14 7.48
N TRP A 762 -26.98 30.92 8.33
CA TRP A 762 -26.98 29.84 9.33
C TRP A 762 -27.90 30.12 10.51
N GLN A 763 -28.32 31.37 10.72
CA GLN A 763 -29.27 31.78 11.76
C GLN A 763 -30.73 31.85 11.26
N ALA A 764 -30.95 31.70 9.95
CA ALA A 764 -32.28 31.80 9.36
C ALA A 764 -33.20 30.69 9.92
N SER A 765 -34.37 31.07 10.44
CA SER A 765 -35.44 30.12 10.78
C SER A 765 -36.37 29.85 9.60
N GLU A 766 -36.39 30.76 8.63
CA GLU A 766 -37.21 30.69 7.42
C GLU A 766 -36.43 31.22 6.22
N LEU A 767 -36.62 30.58 5.06
CA LEU A 767 -36.05 31.02 3.80
C LEU A 767 -37.07 30.89 2.67
N SER A 768 -37.08 31.86 1.76
CA SER A 768 -37.73 31.71 0.46
C SER A 768 -36.70 31.25 -0.55
N ILE A 769 -36.96 30.12 -1.21
CA ILE A 769 -36.06 29.54 -2.21
C ILE A 769 -36.71 29.35 -3.57
N GLN A 770 -35.90 29.37 -4.61
CA GLN A 770 -36.24 28.98 -5.97
C GLN A 770 -35.27 27.90 -6.45
N VAL A 771 -35.78 26.86 -7.10
CA VAL A 771 -34.99 25.76 -7.65
C VAL A 771 -34.62 26.08 -9.09
N GLU A 772 -33.35 25.96 -9.43
CA GLU A 772 -32.79 26.29 -10.75
C GLU A 772 -31.90 25.16 -11.27
N VAL A 773 -31.65 25.15 -12.58
CA VAL A 773 -30.77 24.17 -13.23
C VAL A 773 -29.32 24.60 -13.10
N ARG A 774 -28.43 23.65 -12.81
CA ARG A 774 -26.98 23.83 -12.91
C ARG A 774 -26.34 22.76 -13.79
N ASN A 775 -25.16 23.09 -14.29
CA ASN A 775 -24.30 22.08 -14.92
C ASN A 775 -23.67 21.20 -13.82
N PRO A 776 -23.91 19.88 -13.84
CA PRO A 776 -23.30 18.97 -12.88
C PRO A 776 -21.78 18.90 -13.09
N THR A 777 -21.06 18.64 -12.00
CA THR A 777 -19.61 18.41 -12.01
C THR A 777 -19.33 17.05 -11.37
N GLU A 778 -18.14 16.50 -11.57
CA GLU A 778 -17.75 15.21 -10.97
C GLU A 778 -17.91 15.21 -9.44
N LYS A 779 -17.48 16.30 -8.77
CA LYS A 779 -17.58 16.46 -7.30
C LYS A 779 -18.98 16.88 -6.82
N MET A 780 -19.89 17.28 -7.71
CA MET A 780 -21.27 17.68 -7.38
C MET A 780 -22.18 17.33 -8.56
N PRO A 781 -22.68 16.08 -8.65
CA PRO A 781 -23.40 15.58 -9.83
C PRO A 781 -24.85 16.06 -9.91
N HIS A 782 -25.36 16.72 -8.86
CA HIS A 782 -26.76 17.13 -8.77
C HIS A 782 -27.09 18.17 -9.84
N THR A 783 -28.14 17.94 -10.63
CA THR A 783 -28.52 18.82 -11.75
C THR A 783 -29.33 20.04 -11.33
N LEU A 784 -29.84 20.05 -10.08
CA LEU A 784 -30.63 21.15 -9.52
C LEU A 784 -29.93 21.79 -8.31
N PHE A 785 -30.14 23.09 -8.14
CA PHE A 785 -29.66 23.85 -6.99
C PHE A 785 -30.72 24.85 -6.50
N ALA A 786 -30.63 25.25 -5.23
CA ALA A 786 -31.50 26.25 -4.62
C ALA A 786 -30.83 27.63 -4.63
N GLN A 787 -31.62 28.65 -4.96
CA GLN A 787 -31.32 30.06 -4.72
C GLN A 787 -32.19 30.56 -3.57
N GLY A 788 -31.55 31.08 -2.51
CA GLY A 788 -32.24 31.77 -1.43
C GLY A 788 -32.39 33.26 -1.73
N LYS A 789 -33.51 33.86 -1.30
CA LYS A 789 -33.73 35.31 -1.38
C LYS A 789 -33.18 36.00 -0.14
N PHE A 790 -32.25 36.95 -0.34
CA PHE A 790 -31.64 37.74 0.73
C PHE A 790 -31.75 39.23 0.43
N MET A 791 -31.77 40.06 1.46
CA MET A 791 -31.71 41.53 1.29
C MET A 791 -30.26 41.97 1.17
N ALA A 792 -29.92 42.64 0.06
CA ALA A 792 -28.63 43.27 -0.14
C ALA A 792 -28.51 44.56 0.71
N ALA A 793 -27.28 45.03 0.90
CA ALA A 793 -26.99 46.23 1.69
C ALA A 793 -27.65 47.53 1.16
N ASP A 794 -28.06 47.53 -0.12
CA ASP A 794 -28.81 48.63 -0.76
C ASP A 794 -30.34 48.49 -0.60
N GLY A 795 -30.81 47.50 0.15
CA GLY A 795 -32.22 47.21 0.38
C GLY A 795 -32.93 46.46 -0.76
N LYS A 796 -32.21 45.97 -1.77
CA LYS A 796 -32.80 45.15 -2.84
C LYS A 796 -32.72 43.66 -2.52
N GLU A 797 -33.76 42.92 -2.89
CA GLU A 797 -33.77 41.47 -2.78
C GLU A 797 -32.89 40.85 -3.87
N VAL A 798 -31.92 40.02 -3.48
CA VAL A 798 -30.99 39.32 -4.35
C VAL A 798 -31.13 37.81 -4.19
N ASN A 799 -31.14 37.10 -5.32
CA ASN A 799 -31.10 35.65 -5.34
C ASN A 799 -29.65 35.18 -5.20
N VAL A 800 -29.35 34.47 -4.11
CA VAL A 800 -28.02 33.93 -3.84
C VAL A 800 -28.10 32.42 -3.89
N PRO A 801 -27.25 31.73 -4.69
CA PRO A 801 -27.13 30.28 -4.64
C PRO A 801 -26.74 29.82 -3.23
N ILE A 802 -27.48 28.86 -2.67
CA ILE A 802 -27.26 28.37 -1.30
C ILE A 802 -26.79 26.91 -1.22
N GLY A 803 -27.10 26.08 -2.22
CA GLY A 803 -26.74 24.65 -2.20
C GLY A 803 -27.39 23.84 -3.33
N THR A 804 -27.00 22.58 -3.48
CA THR A 804 -27.59 21.63 -4.45
C THR A 804 -28.79 20.90 -3.89
N ILE A 805 -29.78 20.53 -4.71
CA ILE A 805 -30.91 19.71 -4.22
C ILE A 805 -30.46 18.25 -4.14
N SER A 806 -30.70 17.57 -3.01
CA SER A 806 -30.31 16.17 -2.86
C SER A 806 -31.03 15.26 -3.86
N MET A 807 -30.33 14.22 -4.33
CA MET A 807 -30.91 13.25 -5.28
C MET A 807 -32.14 12.53 -4.69
N LYS A 808 -32.18 12.39 -3.36
CA LYS A 808 -33.34 11.83 -2.64
C LYS A 808 -34.55 12.74 -2.79
N SER A 809 -34.41 14.03 -2.45
CA SER A 809 -35.51 14.98 -2.57
C SER A 809 -35.98 15.17 -4.01
N MET A 810 -35.06 15.15 -4.99
CA MET A 810 -35.43 15.19 -6.41
C MET A 810 -36.33 14.01 -6.82
N LYS A 811 -36.02 12.79 -6.36
CA LYS A 811 -36.79 11.58 -6.67
C LYS A 811 -38.12 11.49 -5.91
N GLU A 812 -38.10 11.85 -4.63
CA GLU A 812 -39.24 11.71 -3.71
C GLU A 812 -40.38 12.68 -4.07
N TYR A 813 -40.03 13.89 -4.52
CA TYR A 813 -41.00 14.96 -4.76
C TYR A 813 -41.08 15.42 -6.23
N ASP A 814 -40.45 14.70 -7.16
CA ASP A 814 -40.38 15.03 -8.60
C ASP A 814 -40.03 16.50 -8.87
N ILE A 815 -38.98 16.98 -8.19
CA ILE A 815 -38.60 18.40 -8.19
C ILE A 815 -38.08 18.82 -9.57
N GLN A 816 -38.59 19.93 -10.08
CA GLN A 816 -38.19 20.53 -11.36
C GLN A 816 -37.71 21.98 -11.16
N ALA A 817 -36.92 22.48 -12.11
CA ALA A 817 -36.53 23.88 -12.11
C ALA A 817 -37.75 24.82 -12.26
N GLY A 818 -37.69 25.98 -11.62
CA GLY A 818 -38.79 26.94 -11.52
C GLY A 818 -39.72 26.71 -10.32
N MET A 819 -39.61 25.58 -9.62
CA MET A 819 -40.33 25.38 -8.34
C MET A 819 -39.80 26.34 -7.26
N SER A 820 -40.68 26.81 -6.37
CA SER A 820 -40.30 27.69 -5.26
C SER A 820 -40.99 27.30 -3.96
N ILE A 821 -40.32 27.60 -2.85
CA ILE A 821 -40.89 27.51 -1.50
C ILE A 821 -40.81 28.92 -0.93
N GLN A 822 -41.95 29.50 -0.59
CA GLN A 822 -42.01 30.78 0.11
C GLN A 822 -42.04 30.54 1.62
N GLN A 823 -41.19 31.25 2.36
CA GLN A 823 -41.11 31.18 3.84
C GLN A 823 -41.05 29.74 4.35
N GLY A 824 -40.21 28.91 3.71
CA GLY A 824 -39.98 27.54 4.15
C GLY A 824 -39.29 27.51 5.50
N LYS A 825 -39.77 26.69 6.44
CA LYS A 825 -39.11 26.49 7.73
C LYS A 825 -37.77 25.80 7.52
N VAL A 826 -36.70 26.35 8.08
CA VAL A 826 -35.30 25.95 7.87
C VAL A 826 -34.78 25.21 9.09
N GLU A 827 -34.17 24.05 8.85
CA GLU A 827 -33.44 23.27 9.86
C GLU A 827 -32.07 22.87 9.28
N PHE A 828 -30.99 23.35 9.89
CA PHE A 828 -29.64 22.95 9.51
C PHE A 828 -29.23 21.65 10.21
N HIS A 829 -28.49 20.83 9.50
CA HIS A 829 -27.96 19.56 9.97
C HIS A 829 -26.47 19.48 9.66
N PHE A 830 -25.70 18.89 10.57
CA PHE A 830 -24.30 18.61 10.32
C PHE A 830 -24.12 17.62 9.15
N GLY A 831 -23.01 17.78 8.45
CA GLY A 831 -22.62 16.90 7.35
C GLY A 831 -21.92 15.64 7.85
N VAL A 832 -21.67 14.70 6.93
CA VAL A 832 -20.78 13.58 7.22
C VAL A 832 -19.34 14.12 7.25
N SER A 833 -18.68 14.01 8.40
CA SER A 833 -17.28 14.42 8.55
C SER A 833 -16.32 13.23 8.50
N ASP A 834 -15.04 13.49 8.23
CA ASP A 834 -13.99 12.46 8.27
C ASP A 834 -13.93 11.79 9.65
N GLY A 835 -14.05 12.59 10.72
CA GLY A 835 -14.11 12.09 12.10
C GLY A 835 -15.29 11.13 12.33
N MET A 836 -16.44 11.36 11.69
CA MET A 836 -17.56 10.43 11.76
C MET A 836 -17.29 9.12 11.04
N VAL A 837 -16.69 9.19 9.84
CA VAL A 837 -16.29 7.99 9.10
C VAL A 837 -15.27 7.17 9.92
N ASP A 838 -14.29 7.85 10.53
CA ASP A 838 -13.27 7.19 11.34
C ASP A 838 -13.82 6.64 12.65
N ALA A 839 -14.77 7.32 13.29
CA ALA A 839 -15.48 6.80 14.45
C ALA A 839 -16.36 5.59 14.11
N LEU A 840 -16.99 5.56 12.94
CA LEU A 840 -17.71 4.36 12.49
C LEU A 840 -16.75 3.19 12.25
N LYS A 841 -15.56 3.44 11.70
CA LYS A 841 -14.50 2.42 11.58
C LYS A 841 -14.04 1.94 12.96
N GLN A 842 -13.86 2.86 13.91
CA GLN A 842 -13.51 2.57 15.29
C GLN A 842 -14.60 1.72 15.96
N GLN A 843 -15.88 2.10 15.85
CA GLN A 843 -17.01 1.36 16.38
C GLN A 843 -17.10 -0.05 15.79
N THR A 844 -16.87 -0.22 14.48
CA THR A 844 -16.81 -1.56 13.89
C THR A 844 -15.65 -2.39 14.44
N ARG A 845 -14.51 -1.77 14.76
CA ARG A 845 -13.37 -2.45 15.41
C ARG A 845 -13.69 -2.82 16.85
N GLU A 846 -14.18 -1.88 17.65
CA GLU A 846 -14.60 -2.11 19.04
C GLU A 846 -15.70 -3.17 19.12
N TYR A 847 -16.62 -3.18 18.15
CA TYR A 847 -17.61 -4.24 18.02
C TYR A 847 -16.95 -5.61 17.80
N ILE A 848 -15.99 -5.71 16.89
CA ILE A 848 -15.21 -6.95 16.70
C ILE A 848 -14.45 -7.34 17.97
N GLU A 849 -13.77 -6.39 18.61
CA GLU A 849 -12.98 -6.62 19.83
C GLU A 849 -13.85 -7.10 20.97
N SER A 850 -15.00 -6.45 21.20
CA SER A 850 -15.96 -6.88 22.23
C SER A 850 -16.48 -8.29 22.00
N ILE A 851 -16.70 -8.72 20.75
CA ILE A 851 -17.02 -10.13 20.45
C ILE A 851 -15.85 -11.04 20.85
N ARG A 852 -14.60 -10.66 20.56
CA ARG A 852 -13.42 -11.47 20.90
C ARG A 852 -13.20 -11.60 22.42
N GLU A 853 -13.55 -10.57 23.17
CA GLU A 853 -13.48 -10.53 24.63
C GLU A 853 -14.63 -11.31 25.28
N GLU A 854 -15.85 -11.20 24.73
CA GLU A 854 -17.04 -11.87 25.26
C GLU A 854 -16.99 -13.39 25.03
N ILE A 855 -16.39 -13.84 23.92
CA ILE A 855 -16.28 -15.27 23.59
C ILE A 855 -15.01 -15.88 24.21
N PRO A 856 -15.16 -16.85 25.14
CA PRO A 856 -14.02 -17.54 25.74
C PRO A 856 -13.13 -18.22 24.70
N GLU A 857 -11.82 -18.25 24.95
CA GLU A 857 -10.82 -18.79 24.01
C GLU A 857 -11.15 -20.21 23.53
N ASN A 858 -11.62 -21.08 24.43
CA ASN A 858 -12.02 -22.46 24.11
C ASN A 858 -13.30 -22.59 23.26
N GLN A 859 -14.05 -21.52 23.03
CA GLN A 859 -15.25 -21.47 22.18
C GLN A 859 -15.04 -20.72 20.86
N ARG A 860 -13.87 -20.08 20.68
CA ARG A 860 -13.58 -19.23 19.52
C ARG A 860 -13.64 -20.00 18.21
N LEU A 861 -13.11 -21.23 18.18
CA LEU A 861 -13.14 -22.08 16.99
C LEU A 861 -14.58 -22.41 16.53
N GLN A 862 -15.45 -22.83 17.46
CA GLN A 862 -16.86 -23.14 17.14
C GLN A 862 -17.61 -21.88 16.69
N MET A 863 -17.36 -20.75 17.35
CA MET A 863 -17.97 -19.47 16.97
C MET A 863 -17.46 -19.00 15.60
N ALA A 864 -16.17 -19.14 15.30
CA ALA A 864 -15.59 -18.84 14.00
C ALA A 864 -16.23 -19.70 12.90
N ALA A 865 -16.39 -21.00 13.15
CA ALA A 865 -17.09 -21.92 12.24
C ALA A 865 -18.55 -21.51 12.02
N ALA A 866 -19.28 -21.13 13.07
CA ALA A 866 -20.66 -20.68 12.97
C ALA A 866 -20.80 -19.36 12.17
N ILE A 867 -19.94 -18.36 12.45
CA ILE A 867 -19.89 -17.08 11.71
C ILE A 867 -19.56 -17.34 10.24
N TYR A 868 -18.61 -18.22 9.97
CA TYR A 868 -18.23 -18.61 8.63
C TYR A 868 -19.42 -19.28 7.90
N ASP A 869 -20.08 -20.26 8.52
CA ASP A 869 -21.24 -20.95 7.95
C ASP A 869 -22.35 -19.97 7.56
N VAL A 870 -22.80 -19.13 8.49
CA VAL A 870 -23.87 -18.18 8.22
C VAL A 870 -23.45 -17.13 7.18
N SER A 871 -22.17 -16.75 7.11
CA SER A 871 -21.68 -15.78 6.13
C SER A 871 -21.65 -16.31 4.69
N HIS A 872 -21.59 -17.63 4.52
CA HIS A 872 -21.55 -18.32 3.24
C HIS A 872 -22.86 -19.07 2.93
N THR A 873 -23.98 -18.65 3.53
CA THR A 873 -25.33 -19.12 3.15
C THR A 873 -26.03 -18.15 2.17
N GLU A 874 -26.74 -18.75 1.20
CA GLU A 874 -27.41 -18.07 0.09
C GLU A 874 -28.38 -16.98 0.58
N SER A 875 -28.30 -15.79 -0.02
CA SER A 875 -29.49 -14.93 -0.19
C SER A 875 -29.30 -14.06 -1.43
N SER A 876 -29.76 -14.53 -2.59
CA SER A 876 -29.60 -13.80 -3.85
C SER A 876 -30.88 -13.79 -4.68
N ARG A 877 -31.65 -12.70 -4.51
CA ARG A 877 -32.36 -12.06 -5.63
C ARG A 877 -32.21 -10.54 -5.68
N ASN A 878 -31.80 -9.86 -4.59
CA ASN A 878 -31.93 -8.40 -4.49
C ASN A 878 -30.62 -7.63 -4.13
N TYR A 879 -29.42 -8.18 -4.32
CA TYR A 879 -28.17 -7.45 -4.05
C TYR A 879 -27.35 -7.25 -5.33
N SER A 880 -27.02 -6.01 -5.66
CA SER A 880 -26.35 -5.60 -6.91
C SER A 880 -24.81 -5.68 -6.86
N GLY A 881 -24.22 -6.09 -5.73
CA GLY A 881 -22.78 -6.30 -5.57
C GLY A 881 -22.40 -7.75 -5.24
N LEU A 882 -21.15 -8.14 -5.49
CA LEU A 882 -20.60 -9.41 -5.02
C LEU A 882 -20.48 -9.38 -3.48
N LYS A 883 -21.21 -10.25 -2.79
CA LYS A 883 -21.03 -10.44 -1.34
C LYS A 883 -19.61 -10.92 -1.07
N LYS A 884 -18.91 -10.26 -0.15
CA LYS A 884 -17.52 -10.58 0.20
C LYS A 884 -17.36 -11.39 1.49
N ALA A 885 -18.45 -11.71 2.20
CA ALA A 885 -18.41 -12.43 3.48
C ALA A 885 -17.37 -11.88 4.49
N GLY A 886 -17.17 -10.55 4.51
CA GLY A 886 -16.04 -9.93 5.22
C GLY A 886 -15.95 -10.24 6.71
N VAL A 887 -17.08 -10.39 7.39
CA VAL A 887 -17.16 -10.74 8.82
C VAL A 887 -16.51 -12.09 9.13
N ALA A 888 -16.57 -13.05 8.20
CA ALA A 888 -16.04 -14.41 8.38
C ALA A 888 -14.52 -14.44 8.60
N PHE A 889 -13.84 -13.38 8.17
CA PHE A 889 -12.40 -13.23 8.30
C PHE A 889 -12.00 -12.11 9.28
N ALA A 890 -12.96 -11.28 9.70
CA ALA A 890 -12.69 -10.12 10.55
C ALA A 890 -12.72 -10.47 12.04
N VAL A 891 -13.63 -11.35 12.47
CA VAL A 891 -13.88 -11.58 13.90
C VAL A 891 -12.82 -12.48 14.53
N PHE A 892 -12.56 -13.67 13.96
CA PHE A 892 -11.56 -14.61 14.47
C PHE A 892 -10.55 -14.98 13.38
N PRO A 893 -9.69 -14.03 12.97
CA PRO A 893 -8.72 -14.25 11.89
C PRO A 893 -7.77 -15.42 12.17
N GLU A 894 -7.32 -15.56 13.41
CA GLU A 894 -6.39 -16.61 13.84
C GLU A 894 -6.98 -18.03 13.72
N GLU A 895 -8.30 -18.18 13.80
CA GLU A 895 -8.96 -19.48 13.72
C GLU A 895 -9.09 -19.99 12.27
N ALA A 896 -9.03 -19.07 11.29
CA ALA A 896 -9.15 -19.40 9.87
C ALA A 896 -7.85 -19.98 9.30
N ILE A 897 -6.69 -19.52 9.78
CA ILE A 897 -5.36 -19.92 9.28
C ILE A 897 -5.13 -21.44 9.43
N PRO A 898 -5.32 -22.07 10.60
CA PRO A 898 -5.14 -23.52 10.77
C PRO A 898 -6.07 -24.36 9.88
N GLN A 899 -7.22 -23.82 9.46
CA GLN A 899 -8.12 -24.55 8.56
C GLN A 899 -7.52 -24.72 7.15
N LEU A 900 -6.60 -23.84 6.75
CA LEU A 900 -5.98 -23.85 5.42
C LEU A 900 -4.81 -24.84 5.31
N GLU A 901 -4.22 -25.22 6.44
CA GLU A 901 -3.14 -26.22 6.51
C GLU A 901 -3.61 -27.64 6.13
N LYS A 902 -4.91 -27.90 6.23
CA LYS A 902 -5.53 -29.18 5.90
C LYS A 902 -6.54 -29.00 4.77
N LEU A 903 -6.72 -30.04 3.97
CA LEU A 903 -7.76 -30.05 2.94
C LEU A 903 -9.13 -30.19 3.63
N GLN A 904 -9.92 -29.14 3.53
CA GLN A 904 -11.28 -29.05 4.08
C GLN A 904 -12.31 -29.38 2.99
N PHE A 905 -12.00 -29.06 1.74
CA PHE A 905 -12.88 -29.29 0.58
C PHE A 905 -12.71 -30.71 0.03
N THR A 906 -13.11 -31.70 0.83
CA THR A 906 -12.97 -33.13 0.50
C THR A 906 -14.21 -33.72 -0.18
N GLU A 907 -15.40 -33.21 0.15
CA GLU A 907 -16.69 -33.74 -0.34
C GLU A 907 -17.34 -32.78 -1.33
N MET A 908 -17.73 -33.28 -2.50
CA MET A 908 -18.39 -32.47 -3.53
C MET A 908 -19.33 -33.27 -4.41
N ARG A 909 -20.31 -32.58 -4.99
CA ARG A 909 -21.26 -33.14 -5.95
C ARG A 909 -20.98 -32.65 -7.37
N VAL A 910 -20.99 -33.58 -8.31
CA VAL A 910 -20.89 -33.32 -9.75
C VAL A 910 -22.24 -33.59 -10.41
N ILE A 911 -22.73 -32.63 -11.18
CA ILE A 911 -24.01 -32.70 -11.89
C ILE A 911 -23.81 -32.80 -13.40
N GLY A 912 -24.84 -33.25 -14.11
CA GLY A 912 -24.79 -33.37 -15.57
C GLY A 912 -24.04 -34.62 -16.04
N THR A 913 -23.96 -35.64 -15.19
CA THR A 913 -23.39 -36.96 -15.49
C THR A 913 -24.14 -37.70 -16.61
N GLN A 914 -25.29 -37.19 -17.05
CA GLN A 914 -26.00 -37.67 -18.24
C GLN A 914 -25.42 -37.18 -19.57
N PHE A 915 -24.55 -36.15 -19.56
CA PHE A 915 -23.95 -35.51 -20.74
C PHE A 915 -22.43 -35.65 -20.73
N ASN A 916 -21.93 -36.82 -20.31
CA ASN A 916 -20.54 -37.02 -19.97
C ASN A 916 -19.87 -38.14 -20.80
N GLU A 917 -18.55 -38.21 -20.74
CA GLU A 917 -17.72 -39.19 -21.46
C GLU A 917 -17.54 -40.49 -20.67
N CYS A 918 -17.99 -40.50 -19.41
CA CYS A 918 -18.07 -41.66 -18.54
C CYS A 918 -19.41 -42.40 -18.64
N ALA A 919 -20.21 -42.09 -19.67
CA ALA A 919 -21.59 -42.56 -19.79
C ALA A 919 -21.67 -44.09 -19.81
N GLY A 920 -22.44 -44.66 -18.87
CA GLY A 920 -22.64 -46.11 -18.74
C GLY A 920 -21.82 -46.79 -17.63
N ARG A 921 -20.83 -46.11 -17.03
CA ARG A 921 -20.17 -46.59 -15.80
C ARG A 921 -20.99 -46.19 -14.58
N ASP A 922 -21.28 -47.18 -13.73
CA ASP A 922 -21.94 -46.97 -12.44
C ASP A 922 -20.89 -47.03 -11.34
N PHE A 923 -20.50 -45.87 -10.82
CA PHE A 923 -19.47 -45.81 -9.79
C PHE A 923 -20.06 -46.20 -8.43
N SER A 924 -19.46 -47.19 -7.77
CA SER A 924 -19.92 -47.72 -6.48
C SER A 924 -18.98 -47.37 -5.31
N GLY A 925 -18.33 -46.20 -5.36
CA GLY A 925 -17.35 -45.77 -4.35
C GLY A 925 -15.91 -46.20 -4.64
N GLU A 926 -15.60 -46.64 -5.86
CA GLU A 926 -14.25 -47.00 -6.27
C GLU A 926 -13.29 -45.79 -6.26
N LYS A 927 -12.03 -46.01 -5.86
CA LYS A 927 -10.97 -45.00 -5.89
C LYS A 927 -10.45 -44.83 -7.32
N VAL A 928 -10.63 -43.65 -7.88
CA VAL A 928 -10.22 -43.31 -9.25
C VAL A 928 -9.44 -42.00 -9.27
N ALA A 929 -8.57 -41.85 -10.26
CA ALA A 929 -7.87 -40.59 -10.51
C ALA A 929 -8.86 -39.56 -11.08
N ILE A 930 -8.91 -38.39 -10.46
CA ILE A 930 -9.72 -37.24 -10.88
C ILE A 930 -8.85 -36.03 -11.17
N ALA A 931 -9.35 -35.14 -12.02
CA ALA A 931 -8.76 -33.83 -12.24
C ALA A 931 -9.84 -32.75 -12.42
N PHE A 932 -9.52 -31.53 -12.02
CA PHE A 932 -10.37 -30.35 -12.17
C PHE A 932 -9.95 -29.55 -13.40
N ARG A 933 -10.90 -29.18 -14.26
CA ARG A 933 -10.62 -28.38 -15.47
C ARG A 933 -11.72 -27.37 -15.73
N ASP A 934 -11.35 -26.15 -16.11
CA ASP A 934 -12.31 -25.16 -16.60
C ASP A 934 -12.59 -25.38 -18.09
N ASP A 935 -13.88 -25.45 -18.45
CA ASP A 935 -14.34 -25.64 -19.84
C ASP A 935 -15.76 -25.05 -20.00
N ILE A 936 -16.29 -25.05 -21.22
CA ILE A 936 -17.62 -24.51 -21.57
C ILE A 936 -18.72 -25.20 -20.74
N ASN A 937 -19.65 -24.41 -20.20
CA ASN A 937 -20.82 -24.92 -19.52
C ASN A 937 -21.80 -25.53 -20.55
N PRO A 938 -22.18 -26.81 -20.42
CA PRO A 938 -23.01 -27.50 -21.40
C PRO A 938 -24.45 -26.98 -21.45
N ARG A 939 -24.93 -26.30 -20.41
CA ARG A 939 -26.28 -25.71 -20.34
C ARG A 939 -26.29 -24.22 -20.69
N GLU A 940 -25.14 -23.55 -20.55
CA GLU A 940 -24.97 -22.12 -20.84
C GLU A 940 -23.66 -21.91 -21.61
N PRO A 941 -23.62 -22.18 -22.93
CA PRO A 941 -22.36 -22.21 -23.70
C PRO A 941 -21.54 -20.92 -23.71
N THR A 942 -22.11 -19.80 -23.25
CA THR A 942 -21.44 -18.51 -23.12
C THR A 942 -20.68 -18.36 -21.79
N LYS A 943 -20.73 -19.35 -20.89
CA LYS A 943 -20.07 -19.33 -19.59
C LYS A 943 -19.12 -20.51 -19.42
N THR A 944 -18.08 -20.31 -18.63
CA THR A 944 -17.16 -21.37 -18.18
C THR A 944 -17.71 -22.06 -16.93
N ALA A 945 -17.45 -23.36 -16.78
CA ALA A 945 -17.74 -24.15 -15.60
C ALA A 945 -16.55 -25.05 -15.24
N ARG A 946 -16.40 -25.34 -13.93
CA ARG A 946 -15.40 -26.27 -13.40
C ARG A 946 -15.90 -27.71 -13.60
N TRP A 947 -15.26 -28.42 -14.52
CA TRP A 947 -15.48 -29.84 -14.80
C TRP A 947 -14.62 -30.72 -13.91
N VAL A 948 -15.15 -31.88 -13.58
CA VAL A 948 -14.37 -33.01 -13.04
C VAL A 948 -14.20 -34.04 -14.14
N THR A 949 -12.95 -34.43 -14.39
CA THR A 949 -12.60 -35.57 -15.25
C THR A 949 -12.20 -36.76 -14.39
N VAL A 950 -12.62 -37.96 -14.77
CA VAL A 950 -12.19 -39.24 -14.18
C VAL A 950 -11.35 -39.96 -15.22
N GLU A 951 -10.11 -40.32 -14.91
CA GLU A 951 -9.20 -41.05 -15.81
C GLU A 951 -9.10 -40.40 -17.21
N GLY A 952 -9.10 -39.06 -17.24
CA GLY A 952 -9.02 -38.25 -18.48
C GLY A 952 -10.34 -38.06 -19.23
N LYS A 953 -11.46 -38.62 -18.76
CA LYS A 953 -12.80 -38.46 -19.36
C LYS A 953 -13.69 -37.54 -18.53
N LYS A 954 -14.43 -36.64 -19.16
CA LYS A 954 -15.36 -35.72 -18.48
C LYS A 954 -16.47 -36.49 -17.77
N LEU A 955 -16.61 -36.28 -16.45
CA LEU A 955 -17.69 -36.83 -15.63
C LEU A 955 -18.86 -35.84 -15.51
N GLY A 956 -18.60 -34.55 -15.36
CA GLY A 956 -19.65 -33.53 -15.25
C GLY A 956 -19.12 -32.23 -14.66
N ILE A 957 -20.02 -31.28 -14.42
CA ILE A 957 -19.68 -29.97 -13.81
C ILE A 957 -19.96 -29.98 -12.31
N ILE A 958 -19.19 -29.24 -11.52
CA ILE A 958 -19.41 -29.09 -10.08
C ILE A 958 -20.78 -28.43 -9.81
N ASP A 959 -21.52 -28.98 -8.84
CA ASP A 959 -22.76 -28.36 -8.36
C ASP A 959 -22.47 -26.96 -7.81
N ALA A 960 -23.37 -26.01 -8.06
CA ALA A 960 -23.15 -24.60 -7.75
C ALA A 960 -22.85 -24.34 -6.25
N ARG A 961 -23.27 -25.23 -5.34
CA ARG A 961 -23.04 -25.11 -3.89
C ARG A 961 -21.94 -26.01 -3.36
N SER A 962 -21.34 -26.86 -4.19
CA SER A 962 -20.30 -27.78 -3.75
C SER A 962 -18.94 -27.09 -3.69
N PRO A 963 -18.16 -27.32 -2.61
CA PRO A 963 -16.78 -26.87 -2.57
C PRO A 963 -15.97 -27.59 -3.65
N ASN A 964 -14.91 -26.95 -4.11
CA ASN A 964 -14.04 -27.52 -5.13
C ASN A 964 -12.63 -26.91 -5.06
N LEU A 965 -11.68 -27.59 -5.68
CA LEU A 965 -10.30 -27.14 -5.82
C LEU A 965 -10.09 -26.34 -7.11
N LEU A 966 -8.93 -25.67 -7.21
CA LEU A 966 -8.52 -24.94 -8.40
C LEU A 966 -8.49 -25.82 -9.65
N SER A 967 -8.71 -25.20 -10.80
CA SER A 967 -8.49 -25.83 -12.10
C SER A 967 -7.03 -26.28 -12.21
N GLY A 968 -6.81 -27.47 -12.75
CA GLY A 968 -5.51 -28.13 -12.85
C GLY A 968 -5.14 -29.01 -11.66
N CYS A 969 -5.88 -28.98 -10.54
CA CYS A 969 -5.66 -29.92 -9.44
C CYS A 969 -6.00 -31.35 -9.87
N GLU A 970 -5.19 -32.30 -9.42
CA GLU A 970 -5.42 -33.74 -9.57
C GLU A 970 -5.51 -34.40 -8.20
N ALA A 971 -6.28 -35.48 -8.09
CA ALA A 971 -6.38 -36.25 -6.85
C ALA A 971 -6.85 -37.68 -7.13
N ILE A 972 -6.76 -38.54 -6.11
CA ILE A 972 -7.51 -39.79 -6.04
C ILE A 972 -8.79 -39.52 -5.25
N ALA A 973 -9.92 -39.95 -5.76
CA ALA A 973 -11.20 -39.78 -5.08
C ALA A 973 -12.10 -41.02 -5.21
N CYS A 974 -12.92 -41.25 -4.19
CA CYS A 974 -14.02 -42.21 -4.25
C CYS A 974 -15.20 -41.54 -4.96
N VAL A 975 -15.62 -42.09 -6.11
CA VAL A 975 -16.79 -41.59 -6.86
C VAL A 975 -17.96 -42.52 -6.59
N THR A 976 -19.12 -41.96 -6.22
CA THR A 976 -20.36 -42.71 -5.99
C THR A 976 -21.47 -42.14 -6.87
N SER A 977 -22.01 -42.96 -7.76
CA SER A 977 -23.14 -42.57 -8.60
C SER A 977 -24.44 -42.62 -7.82
N SER A 978 -25.27 -41.59 -8.01
CA SER A 978 -26.63 -41.61 -7.45
C SER A 978 -27.50 -42.70 -8.09
N PRO A 979 -28.51 -43.23 -7.38
CA PRO A 979 -29.50 -44.10 -8.00
C PRO A 979 -30.20 -43.36 -9.15
N SER A 980 -30.28 -44.01 -10.31
CA SER A 980 -30.95 -43.41 -11.46
C SER A 980 -32.44 -43.26 -11.18
N THR A 981 -32.95 -42.05 -11.34
CA THR A 981 -34.38 -41.75 -11.19
C THR A 981 -35.14 -41.89 -12.52
N SER A 982 -34.45 -42.30 -13.57
CA SER A 982 -34.95 -42.35 -14.94
C SER A 982 -34.53 -43.64 -15.64
N ILE A 983 -35.25 -44.01 -16.69
CA ILE A 983 -34.97 -45.20 -17.52
C ILE A 983 -35.02 -44.81 -18.99
N ILE A 984 -34.29 -45.56 -19.81
CA ILE A 984 -34.29 -45.43 -21.26
C ILE A 984 -34.94 -46.68 -21.86
N VAL A 985 -35.97 -46.47 -22.65
CA VAL A 985 -36.66 -47.49 -23.43
C VAL A 985 -36.16 -47.41 -24.87
N THR A 986 -35.45 -48.44 -25.32
CA THR A 986 -34.95 -48.55 -26.70
C THR A 986 -35.89 -49.43 -27.49
N SER A 987 -36.44 -48.94 -28.61
CA SER A 987 -37.40 -49.70 -29.40
C SER A 987 -36.81 -50.99 -29.97
N LEU A 988 -37.55 -52.10 -29.87
CA LEU A 988 -37.16 -53.36 -30.51
C LEU A 988 -37.22 -53.31 -32.04
N LYS A 989 -37.91 -52.33 -32.62
CA LYS A 989 -38.05 -52.17 -34.08
C LYS A 989 -36.95 -51.32 -34.71
N ASN A 990 -36.38 -50.40 -33.93
CA ASN A 990 -35.31 -49.52 -34.38
C ASN A 990 -34.48 -49.11 -33.16
N SER A 991 -33.21 -49.53 -33.12
CA SER A 991 -32.28 -49.26 -32.03
C SER A 991 -31.96 -47.77 -31.86
N GLU A 992 -32.18 -46.94 -32.88
CA GLU A 992 -32.02 -45.49 -32.82
C GLU A 992 -33.17 -44.79 -32.10
N ASN A 993 -34.32 -45.45 -31.97
CA ASN A 993 -35.49 -44.86 -31.31
C ASN A 993 -35.43 -45.13 -29.80
N LYS A 994 -34.97 -44.13 -29.05
CA LYS A 994 -34.84 -44.17 -27.58
C LYS A 994 -35.80 -43.17 -26.94
N LEU A 995 -36.41 -43.57 -25.83
CA LEU A 995 -37.32 -42.74 -25.05
C LEU A 995 -36.91 -42.75 -23.59
N GLN A 996 -36.79 -41.57 -23.00
CA GLN A 996 -36.47 -41.42 -21.60
C GLN A 996 -37.75 -41.21 -20.78
N ILE A 997 -37.87 -41.99 -19.70
CA ILE A 997 -38.95 -41.90 -18.72
C ILE A 997 -38.32 -41.50 -17.40
N ASP A 998 -38.69 -40.33 -16.90
CA ASP A 998 -38.21 -39.73 -15.67
C ASP A 998 -39.12 -40.09 -14.48
N ARG A 999 -38.63 -39.78 -13.27
CA ARG A 999 -39.37 -39.91 -11.99
C ARG A 999 -39.82 -41.34 -11.67
N VAL A 1000 -39.13 -42.35 -12.17
CA VAL A 1000 -39.46 -43.76 -11.91
C VAL A 1000 -39.46 -44.06 -10.42
N ASN A 1001 -38.57 -43.40 -9.68
CA ASN A 1001 -38.48 -43.44 -8.21
C ASN A 1001 -39.71 -42.91 -7.46
N GLN A 1002 -40.67 -42.26 -8.12
CA GLN A 1002 -41.90 -41.74 -7.50
C GLN A 1002 -43.12 -42.66 -7.74
N TYR A 1003 -42.96 -43.77 -8.47
CA TYR A 1003 -44.06 -44.64 -8.88
C TYR A 1003 -43.80 -46.11 -8.52
N ALA A 1004 -44.62 -47.01 -9.08
CA ALA A 1004 -44.71 -48.42 -8.67
C ALA A 1004 -43.40 -49.22 -8.81
N PHE A 1005 -42.45 -48.73 -9.59
CA PHE A 1005 -41.20 -49.41 -9.89
C PHE A 1005 -39.97 -48.69 -9.30
N ALA A 1006 -40.16 -47.92 -8.22
CA ALA A 1006 -39.12 -47.07 -7.65
C ALA A 1006 -37.83 -47.81 -7.23
N ASN A 1007 -37.96 -49.06 -6.79
CA ASN A 1007 -36.84 -49.89 -6.32
C ASN A 1007 -36.42 -50.97 -7.34
N HIS A 1008 -36.94 -50.91 -8.56
CA HIS A 1008 -36.66 -51.92 -9.59
C HIS A 1008 -35.39 -51.58 -10.37
N ASN A 1009 -34.46 -52.52 -10.49
CA ASN A 1009 -33.19 -52.32 -11.18
C ASN A 1009 -33.26 -52.81 -12.64
N TRP A 1010 -33.53 -51.89 -13.57
CA TRP A 1010 -33.74 -52.18 -14.98
C TRP A 1010 -32.44 -52.52 -15.72
N GLN A 1011 -32.28 -53.77 -16.16
CA GLN A 1011 -31.10 -54.25 -16.88
C GLN A 1011 -31.47 -55.03 -18.16
N GLY A 1012 -31.86 -54.31 -19.21
CA GLY A 1012 -32.08 -54.91 -20.53
C GLY A 1012 -33.37 -55.71 -20.65
N GLU A 1013 -34.33 -55.49 -19.76
CA GLU A 1013 -35.61 -56.20 -19.75
C GLU A 1013 -36.47 -55.80 -20.95
N LYS A 1014 -37.11 -56.76 -21.61
CA LYS A 1014 -38.07 -56.48 -22.68
C LYS A 1014 -39.42 -56.16 -22.07
N ALA A 1015 -39.95 -54.97 -22.36
CA ALA A 1015 -41.21 -54.52 -21.82
C ALA A 1015 -42.06 -53.82 -22.90
N ASN A 1016 -43.38 -53.90 -22.72
CA ASN A 1016 -44.35 -53.14 -23.50
C ASN A 1016 -44.77 -51.91 -22.70
N ILE A 1017 -44.28 -50.74 -23.12
CA ILE A 1017 -44.55 -49.47 -22.45
C ILE A 1017 -45.71 -48.77 -23.14
N THR A 1018 -46.81 -48.56 -22.42
CA THR A 1018 -47.99 -47.84 -22.94
C THR A 1018 -47.97 -46.40 -22.46
N LEU A 1019 -48.01 -45.45 -23.40
CA LEU A 1019 -47.98 -44.02 -23.14
C LEU A 1019 -49.40 -43.46 -23.07
N ASN A 1020 -49.72 -42.75 -22.00
CA ASN A 1020 -51.02 -42.12 -21.81
C ASN A 1020 -50.82 -40.65 -21.46
N MET A 1021 -51.42 -39.79 -22.25
CA MET A 1021 -51.45 -38.36 -22.03
C MET A 1021 -52.58 -38.03 -21.06
N GLN A 1022 -52.25 -37.37 -19.96
CA GLN A 1022 -53.22 -36.97 -18.96
C GLN A 1022 -53.06 -35.48 -18.65
N GLN A 1023 -54.17 -34.77 -18.68
CA GLN A 1023 -54.21 -33.35 -18.36
C GLN A 1023 -54.40 -33.19 -16.86
N THR A 1024 -53.36 -32.76 -16.15
CA THR A 1024 -53.40 -32.68 -14.68
C THR A 1024 -54.18 -31.45 -14.18
N THR A 1025 -54.17 -30.34 -14.93
CA THR A 1025 -54.97 -29.13 -14.70
C THR A 1025 -55.16 -28.34 -16.00
N SER A 1026 -56.20 -27.50 -16.11
CA SER A 1026 -56.49 -26.70 -17.33
C SER A 1026 -55.43 -25.66 -17.68
N ARG A 1027 -54.53 -25.30 -16.75
CA ARG A 1027 -53.45 -24.32 -16.92
C ARG A 1027 -52.06 -24.91 -17.16
N LYS A 1028 -51.89 -26.24 -17.12
CA LYS A 1028 -50.60 -26.92 -17.35
C LYS A 1028 -50.65 -27.78 -18.62
N ALA A 1029 -49.53 -27.84 -19.33
CA ALA A 1029 -49.38 -28.71 -20.49
C ALA A 1029 -49.65 -30.18 -20.10
N PRO A 1030 -50.28 -30.98 -20.98
CA PRO A 1030 -50.57 -32.38 -20.71
C PRO A 1030 -49.28 -33.16 -20.43
N VAL A 1031 -49.31 -34.02 -19.41
CA VAL A 1031 -48.18 -34.86 -19.00
C VAL A 1031 -48.37 -36.25 -19.61
N VAL A 1032 -47.31 -36.81 -20.21
CA VAL A 1032 -47.36 -38.16 -20.80
C VAL A 1032 -46.82 -39.16 -19.77
N PHE A 1033 -47.70 -40.00 -19.23
CA PHE A 1033 -47.34 -41.07 -18.32
C PHE A 1033 -46.99 -42.33 -19.09
N ALA A 1034 -45.86 -42.95 -18.74
CA ALA A 1034 -45.50 -44.28 -19.21
C ALA A 1034 -46.03 -45.32 -18.23
N LYS A 1035 -46.69 -46.35 -18.74
CA LYS A 1035 -47.23 -47.47 -17.95
C LYS A 1035 -46.64 -48.80 -18.39
N LEU A 1036 -46.38 -49.67 -17.43
CA LEU A 1036 -46.10 -51.07 -17.63
C LEU A 1036 -47.28 -51.88 -17.11
N GLY A 1037 -48.02 -52.53 -18.01
CA GLY A 1037 -49.34 -53.08 -17.68
C GLY A 1037 -50.29 -51.97 -17.20
N ASN A 1038 -50.89 -52.15 -16.00
CA ASN A 1038 -51.79 -51.16 -15.40
C ASN A 1038 -51.10 -50.18 -14.44
N GLN A 1039 -49.81 -50.35 -14.16
CA GLN A 1039 -49.07 -49.53 -13.19
C GLN A 1039 -48.28 -48.42 -13.89
N VAL A 1040 -48.17 -47.26 -13.23
CA VAL A 1040 -47.37 -46.13 -13.73
C VAL A 1040 -45.90 -46.44 -13.50
N LEU A 1041 -45.13 -46.39 -14.58
CA LEU A 1041 -43.69 -46.54 -14.60
C LEU A 1041 -42.99 -45.21 -14.35
N GLY A 1042 -43.49 -44.13 -14.95
CA GLY A 1042 -42.93 -42.79 -14.79
C GLY A 1042 -43.55 -41.78 -15.75
N VAL A 1043 -42.87 -40.65 -15.93
CA VAL A 1043 -43.29 -39.57 -16.82
C VAL A 1043 -42.32 -39.47 -17.99
N LEU A 1044 -42.82 -39.46 -19.22
CA LEU A 1044 -42.00 -39.31 -20.41
C LEU A 1044 -41.34 -37.92 -20.43
N ASN A 1045 -40.02 -37.84 -20.67
CA ASN A 1045 -39.30 -36.57 -20.67
C ASN A 1045 -39.72 -35.67 -21.84
N LYS A 1046 -39.47 -34.36 -21.73
CA LYS A 1046 -39.94 -33.35 -22.71
C LYS A 1046 -39.40 -33.61 -24.12
N GLU A 1047 -38.14 -34.00 -24.25
CA GLU A 1047 -37.50 -34.29 -25.54
C GLU A 1047 -38.12 -35.52 -26.21
N SER A 1048 -38.36 -36.58 -25.43
CA SER A 1048 -39.00 -37.82 -25.87
C SER A 1048 -40.46 -37.59 -26.28
N VAL A 1049 -41.17 -36.70 -25.58
CA VAL A 1049 -42.51 -36.23 -26.00
C VAL A 1049 -42.42 -35.51 -27.34
N GLY A 1050 -41.50 -34.56 -27.51
CA GLY A 1050 -41.31 -33.83 -28.77
C GLY A 1050 -40.94 -34.73 -29.95
N PHE A 1051 -39.99 -35.64 -29.73
CA PHE A 1051 -39.56 -36.65 -30.70
C PHE A 1051 -40.74 -37.52 -31.15
N LEU A 1052 -41.53 -38.06 -30.21
CA LEU A 1052 -42.70 -38.87 -30.55
C LEU A 1052 -43.78 -38.06 -31.26
N GLN A 1053 -44.06 -36.83 -30.82
CA GLN A 1053 -45.04 -35.96 -31.47
C GLN A 1053 -44.66 -35.72 -32.93
N GLN A 1054 -43.40 -35.41 -33.21
CA GLN A 1054 -42.90 -35.19 -34.58
C GLN A 1054 -43.02 -36.46 -35.44
N GLN A 1055 -42.60 -37.61 -34.90
CA GLN A 1055 -42.65 -38.89 -35.61
C GLN A 1055 -44.08 -39.37 -35.88
N LEU A 1056 -44.98 -39.20 -34.91
CA LEU A 1056 -46.38 -39.65 -35.03
C LEU A 1056 -47.22 -38.70 -35.90
N ALA A 1057 -46.94 -37.39 -35.87
CA ALA A 1057 -47.59 -36.41 -36.73
C ALA A 1057 -47.39 -36.73 -38.22
N SER A 1058 -46.19 -37.18 -38.60
CA SER A 1058 -45.89 -37.62 -39.98
C SER A 1058 -46.72 -38.83 -40.47
N LYS A 1059 -47.39 -39.54 -39.54
CA LYS A 1059 -48.21 -40.73 -39.80
C LYS A 1059 -49.66 -40.59 -39.35
N GLY A 1060 -50.10 -39.37 -38.98
CA GLY A 1060 -51.47 -39.10 -38.53
C GLY A 1060 -51.87 -39.82 -37.23
N ARG A 1061 -50.92 -40.14 -36.34
CA ARG A 1061 -51.16 -40.85 -35.08
C ARG A 1061 -50.97 -39.95 -33.87
N THR A 1062 -51.56 -40.31 -32.73
CA THR A 1062 -51.40 -39.60 -31.45
C THR A 1062 -50.59 -40.42 -30.45
N ILE A 1063 -50.05 -39.76 -29.42
CA ILE A 1063 -49.31 -40.44 -28.33
C ILE A 1063 -50.25 -41.25 -27.42
N GLN A 1064 -51.52 -40.87 -27.34
CA GLN A 1064 -52.49 -41.50 -26.44
C GLN A 1064 -52.66 -42.99 -26.76
N GLY A 1065 -52.40 -43.85 -25.76
CA GLY A 1065 -52.52 -45.29 -25.89
C GLY A 1065 -51.43 -45.95 -26.74
N LEU A 1066 -50.36 -45.22 -27.12
CA LEU A 1066 -49.27 -45.78 -27.90
C LEU A 1066 -48.48 -46.79 -27.06
N THR A 1067 -48.43 -48.05 -27.49
CA THR A 1067 -47.59 -49.09 -26.87
C THR A 1067 -46.30 -49.27 -27.66
N ILE A 1068 -45.18 -49.23 -26.94
CA ILE A 1068 -43.83 -49.35 -27.46
C ILE A 1068 -43.19 -50.59 -26.84
N ALA A 1069 -42.96 -51.60 -27.66
CA ALA A 1069 -42.16 -52.76 -27.30
C ALA A 1069 -40.68 -52.35 -27.37
N GLY A 1070 -40.01 -52.39 -26.23
CA GLY A 1070 -38.64 -51.90 -26.09
C GLY A 1070 -37.84 -52.66 -25.03
N THR A 1071 -36.53 -52.56 -25.15
CA THR A 1071 -35.61 -52.93 -24.09
C THR A 1071 -35.49 -51.76 -23.11
N VAL A 1072 -35.77 -52.01 -21.83
CA VAL A 1072 -35.73 -51.02 -20.76
C VAL A 1072 -34.42 -51.14 -20.00
N ASN A 1073 -33.66 -50.05 -19.96
CA ASN A 1073 -32.41 -49.94 -19.22
C ASN A 1073 -32.48 -48.76 -18.26
N LYS A 1074 -31.69 -48.78 -17.17
CA LYS A 1074 -31.51 -47.57 -16.37
C LYS A 1074 -30.95 -46.43 -17.23
N ALA A 1075 -31.43 -45.20 -17.01
CA ALA A 1075 -30.76 -44.03 -17.56
C ALA A 1075 -29.46 -43.76 -16.78
N PRO A 1076 -28.48 -43.07 -17.37
CA PRO A 1076 -27.34 -42.57 -16.60
C PRO A 1076 -27.79 -41.76 -15.37
N PRO A 1077 -27.07 -41.85 -14.24
CA PRO A 1077 -27.35 -41.03 -13.06
C PRO A 1077 -27.27 -39.54 -13.43
N SER A 1078 -27.99 -38.68 -12.69
CA SER A 1078 -28.00 -37.23 -12.94
C SER A 1078 -26.91 -36.47 -12.18
N TYR A 1079 -26.38 -37.08 -11.11
CA TYR A 1079 -25.23 -36.60 -10.36
C TYR A 1079 -24.40 -37.77 -9.80
N ALA A 1080 -23.17 -37.45 -9.41
CA ALA A 1080 -22.26 -38.30 -8.64
C ALA A 1080 -21.68 -37.50 -7.45
N ASP A 1081 -21.50 -38.18 -6.33
CA ASP A 1081 -20.82 -37.64 -5.16
C ASP A 1081 -19.36 -38.09 -5.17
N ILE A 1082 -18.46 -37.19 -4.79
CA ILE A 1082 -17.01 -37.38 -4.83
C ILE A 1082 -16.44 -37.09 -3.44
N VAL A 1083 -15.60 -38.01 -2.94
CA VAL A 1083 -14.83 -37.85 -1.71
C VAL A 1083 -13.34 -37.96 -2.04
N ILE A 1084 -12.61 -36.85 -1.93
CA ILE A 1084 -11.18 -36.76 -2.22
C ILE A 1084 -10.37 -37.39 -1.09
N ASP A 1085 -9.32 -38.14 -1.45
CA ASP A 1085 -8.26 -38.57 -0.54
C ASP A 1085 -7.26 -37.41 -0.37
N PRO A 1086 -7.21 -36.72 0.78
CA PRO A 1086 -6.38 -35.52 0.96
C PRO A 1086 -4.89 -35.75 0.68
N SER A 1087 -4.39 -36.94 0.99
CA SER A 1087 -2.98 -37.31 0.81
C SER A 1087 -2.56 -37.44 -0.65
N SER A 1088 -3.53 -37.51 -1.56
CA SER A 1088 -3.31 -37.73 -2.99
C SER A 1088 -3.40 -36.46 -3.83
N VAL A 1089 -3.78 -35.33 -3.22
CA VAL A 1089 -3.95 -34.07 -3.96
C VAL A 1089 -2.62 -33.61 -4.50
N LYS A 1090 -2.59 -33.40 -5.81
CA LYS A 1090 -1.50 -32.75 -6.53
C LYS A 1090 -2.02 -31.41 -7.02
N LEU A 1091 -1.42 -30.35 -6.52
CA LEU A 1091 -1.64 -29.02 -7.04
C LEU A 1091 -1.05 -28.96 -8.47
N PRO A 1092 -1.67 -28.20 -9.38
CA PRO A 1092 -1.09 -28.01 -10.70
C PRO A 1092 0.32 -27.47 -10.49
N GLU A 1093 1.32 -27.99 -11.20
CA GLU A 1093 2.62 -27.35 -11.19
C GLU A 1093 2.38 -25.90 -11.60
N ILE A 1094 2.81 -24.94 -10.77
CA ILE A 1094 3.08 -23.62 -11.29
C ILE A 1094 4.13 -23.94 -12.34
N GLN A 1095 3.79 -23.77 -13.62
CA GLN A 1095 4.82 -23.68 -14.63
C GLN A 1095 5.67 -22.52 -14.17
N ALA A 1096 6.73 -22.85 -13.44
CA ALA A 1096 8.00 -22.23 -13.65
C ALA A 1096 8.12 -22.30 -15.18
N GLU A 1097 7.73 -21.21 -15.84
CA GLU A 1097 8.66 -20.73 -16.84
C GLU A 1097 10.00 -20.92 -16.20
N THR A 1098 10.87 -21.65 -16.89
CA THR A 1098 12.28 -21.64 -16.63
C THR A 1098 12.72 -20.18 -16.47
N GLN A 1099 12.54 -19.61 -15.27
CA GLN A 1099 13.64 -19.19 -14.45
C GLN A 1099 14.58 -20.37 -14.55
N THR A 1100 15.40 -20.35 -15.59
CA THR A 1100 16.73 -20.91 -15.51
C THR A 1100 17.17 -20.54 -14.11
N ALA A 1101 17.25 -21.53 -13.21
CA ALA A 1101 17.77 -21.29 -11.86
C ALA A 1101 18.97 -20.37 -12.04
N ASN A 1102 19.05 -19.29 -11.28
CA ASN A 1102 20.17 -18.39 -11.44
C ASN A 1102 21.38 -19.20 -10.95
N VAL A 1103 22.10 -19.86 -11.87
CA VAL A 1103 23.21 -20.78 -11.60
C VAL A 1103 24.51 -20.05 -11.86
N ALA A 1104 25.37 -19.96 -10.85
CA ALA A 1104 26.76 -19.59 -11.05
C ALA A 1104 27.60 -20.85 -11.28
N THR A 1105 28.48 -20.84 -12.27
CA THR A 1105 29.32 -21.99 -12.65
C THR A 1105 30.78 -21.75 -12.27
N VAL A 1106 31.35 -22.71 -11.54
CA VAL A 1106 32.79 -22.78 -11.23
C VAL A 1106 33.39 -23.98 -11.95
N VAL A 1107 34.30 -23.76 -12.89
CA VAL A 1107 35.05 -24.83 -13.56
C VAL A 1107 36.35 -25.08 -12.81
N ILE A 1108 36.56 -26.32 -12.34
CA ILE A 1108 37.72 -26.74 -11.55
C ILE A 1108 38.80 -27.33 -12.46
N ILE A 1109 40.03 -26.85 -12.31
CA ILE A 1109 41.22 -27.31 -13.05
C ILE A 1109 42.40 -27.60 -12.13
N ASN A 1110 42.54 -28.84 -11.68
CA ASN A 1110 43.65 -29.29 -10.86
C ASN A 1110 44.52 -30.30 -11.61
N GLY A 1111 45.82 -30.25 -11.39
CA GLY A 1111 46.77 -31.24 -11.91
C GLY A 1111 47.64 -31.80 -10.79
N THR A 1112 48.58 -32.66 -11.15
CA THR A 1112 49.50 -33.28 -10.20
C THR A 1112 50.41 -32.23 -9.55
N VAL A 1113 50.40 -32.15 -8.21
CA VAL A 1113 51.23 -31.24 -7.41
C VAL A 1113 52.29 -32.04 -6.66
N GLU A 1114 53.52 -31.51 -6.55
CA GLU A 1114 54.57 -32.17 -5.77
C GLU A 1114 54.13 -32.38 -4.30
N PRO A 1115 54.43 -33.55 -3.68
CA PRO A 1115 53.95 -33.88 -2.33
C PRO A 1115 54.22 -32.82 -1.26
N LYS A 1116 55.33 -32.08 -1.38
CA LYS A 1116 55.71 -31.02 -0.44
C LYS A 1116 54.78 -29.79 -0.47
N PHE A 1117 54.03 -29.58 -1.55
CA PHE A 1117 53.08 -28.46 -1.73
C PHE A 1117 51.61 -28.89 -1.67
N GLN A 1118 51.34 -30.19 -1.62
CA GLN A 1118 50.00 -30.74 -1.74
C GLN A 1118 49.04 -30.23 -0.65
N ALA A 1119 49.40 -30.36 0.62
CA ALA A 1119 48.54 -29.93 1.73
C ALA A 1119 48.21 -28.42 1.69
N LYS A 1120 49.19 -27.58 1.32
CA LYS A 1120 48.97 -26.12 1.19
C LYS A 1120 48.10 -25.79 -0.01
N THR A 1121 48.27 -26.51 -1.12
CA THR A 1121 47.45 -26.33 -2.33
C THR A 1121 45.99 -26.71 -2.06
N GLU A 1122 45.74 -27.84 -1.40
CA GLU A 1122 44.40 -28.27 -0.98
C GLU A 1122 43.72 -27.22 -0.08
N GLN A 1123 44.46 -26.69 0.91
CA GLN A 1123 43.95 -25.61 1.77
C GLN A 1123 43.56 -24.35 0.97
N VAL A 1124 44.43 -23.91 0.04
CA VAL A 1124 44.16 -22.72 -0.77
C VAL A 1124 42.97 -22.92 -1.71
N LEU A 1125 42.86 -24.09 -2.34
CA LEU A 1125 41.73 -24.43 -3.21
C LEU A 1125 40.41 -24.47 -2.46
N GLY A 1126 40.39 -25.03 -1.24
CA GLY A 1126 39.21 -24.99 -0.36
C GLY A 1126 38.72 -23.55 -0.09
N ASN A 1127 39.65 -22.64 0.22
CA ASN A 1127 39.33 -21.22 0.42
C ASN A 1127 38.82 -20.55 -0.87
N MET A 1128 39.35 -20.92 -2.04
CA MET A 1128 38.90 -20.42 -3.33
C MET A 1128 37.46 -20.86 -3.64
N PHE A 1129 37.13 -22.12 -3.37
CA PHE A 1129 35.76 -22.63 -3.53
C PHE A 1129 34.79 -21.93 -2.58
N GLU A 1130 35.16 -21.78 -1.30
CA GLU A 1130 34.32 -21.08 -0.33
C GLU A 1130 34.06 -19.62 -0.73
N ARG A 1131 35.08 -18.92 -1.24
CA ARG A 1131 34.90 -17.55 -1.75
C ARG A 1131 33.98 -17.49 -2.96
N ALA A 1132 34.02 -18.50 -3.83
CA ALA A 1132 33.11 -18.58 -4.98
C ALA A 1132 31.65 -18.76 -4.53
N VAL A 1133 31.39 -19.61 -3.53
CA VAL A 1133 30.05 -19.77 -2.92
C VAL A 1133 29.57 -18.45 -2.31
N LYS A 1134 30.39 -17.80 -1.47
CA LYS A 1134 30.04 -16.48 -0.90
C LYS A 1134 29.69 -15.45 -1.97
N ARG A 1135 30.45 -15.42 -3.07
CA ARG A 1135 30.21 -14.49 -4.17
C ARG A 1135 28.93 -14.82 -4.95
N ALA A 1136 28.57 -16.09 -5.08
CA ALA A 1136 27.29 -16.49 -5.67
C ALA A 1136 26.11 -16.05 -4.79
N VAL A 1137 26.22 -16.19 -3.47
CA VAL A 1137 25.22 -15.66 -2.50
C VAL A 1137 25.12 -14.14 -2.59
N GLU A 1138 26.26 -13.42 -2.57
CA GLU A 1138 26.34 -11.95 -2.69
C GLU A 1138 25.63 -11.42 -3.96
N ASN A 1139 25.62 -12.22 -5.04
CA ASN A 1139 24.98 -11.87 -6.31
C ASN A 1139 23.60 -12.53 -6.51
N SER A 1140 22.99 -13.07 -5.44
CA SER A 1140 21.63 -13.62 -5.45
C SER A 1140 21.45 -14.77 -6.46
N PHE A 1141 22.43 -15.67 -6.55
CA PHE A 1141 22.28 -16.94 -7.27
C PHE A 1141 21.57 -17.97 -6.38
N ASP A 1142 20.65 -18.74 -6.97
CA ASP A 1142 19.92 -19.80 -6.28
C ASP A 1142 20.76 -21.08 -6.14
N THR A 1143 21.69 -21.26 -7.07
CA THR A 1143 22.54 -22.45 -7.17
C THR A 1143 23.95 -22.06 -7.61
N ILE A 1144 24.95 -22.70 -7.02
CA ILE A 1144 26.31 -22.68 -7.53
C ILE A 1144 26.73 -24.09 -7.93
N GLN A 1145 27.20 -24.22 -9.16
CA GLN A 1145 27.57 -25.49 -9.76
C GLN A 1145 29.08 -25.56 -9.98
N PHE A 1146 29.71 -26.56 -9.40
CA PHE A 1146 31.12 -26.87 -9.58
C PHE A 1146 31.28 -27.96 -10.64
N VAL A 1147 32.11 -27.74 -11.65
CA VAL A 1147 32.33 -28.65 -12.78
C VAL A 1147 33.79 -29.02 -12.84
N ASP A 1148 34.13 -30.28 -12.59
CA ASP A 1148 35.53 -30.71 -12.60
C ASP A 1148 35.99 -31.12 -14.01
N VAL A 1149 36.91 -30.34 -14.60
CA VAL A 1149 37.54 -30.65 -15.90
C VAL A 1149 39.03 -31.01 -15.74
N SER A 1150 39.46 -31.32 -14.52
CA SER A 1150 40.83 -31.73 -14.20
C SER A 1150 41.24 -32.96 -15.02
N PRO A 1151 42.49 -33.05 -15.51
CA PRO A 1151 43.01 -34.24 -16.18
C PRO A 1151 42.85 -35.49 -15.32
N ASN A 1152 43.16 -35.35 -14.02
CA ASN A 1152 43.09 -36.37 -12.98
C ASN A 1152 42.27 -35.85 -11.77
N PRO A 1153 40.93 -35.93 -11.79
CA PRO A 1153 40.10 -35.48 -10.68
C PRO A 1153 40.32 -36.35 -9.44
N THR A 1154 40.44 -35.73 -8.26
CA THR A 1154 40.64 -36.45 -7.00
C THR A 1154 39.36 -36.45 -6.14
N PRO A 1155 39.11 -37.52 -5.36
CA PRO A 1155 37.96 -37.58 -4.46
C PRO A 1155 37.92 -36.44 -3.42
N GLN A 1156 39.09 -35.88 -3.09
CA GLN A 1156 39.23 -34.80 -2.09
C GLN A 1156 38.50 -33.51 -2.48
N VAL A 1157 38.38 -33.21 -3.78
CA VAL A 1157 37.62 -32.03 -4.24
C VAL A 1157 36.13 -32.20 -3.97
N ALA A 1158 35.60 -33.41 -4.21
CA ALA A 1158 34.20 -33.72 -3.93
C ALA A 1158 33.88 -33.67 -2.43
N GLU A 1159 34.79 -34.20 -1.59
CA GLU A 1159 34.67 -34.14 -0.12
C GLU A 1159 34.68 -32.67 0.37
N ALA A 1160 35.60 -31.85 -0.12
CA ALA A 1160 35.66 -30.43 0.25
C ALA A 1160 34.39 -29.66 -0.14
N LEU A 1161 33.82 -29.94 -1.31
CA LEU A 1161 32.57 -29.31 -1.75
C LEU A 1161 31.35 -29.82 -0.98
N GLN A 1162 31.35 -31.08 -0.54
CA GLN A 1162 30.31 -31.63 0.33
C GLN A 1162 30.33 -30.97 1.72
N ASP A 1163 31.52 -30.73 2.27
CA ASP A 1163 31.68 -29.98 3.52
C ASP A 1163 31.21 -28.53 3.38
N ILE A 1164 31.51 -27.87 2.26
CA ILE A 1164 31.03 -26.52 1.96
C ILE A 1164 29.50 -26.51 1.82
N ALA A 1165 28.90 -27.47 1.11
CA ALA A 1165 27.45 -27.61 0.98
C ALA A 1165 26.75 -27.78 2.34
N GLY A 1166 27.38 -28.45 3.31
CA GLY A 1166 26.88 -28.57 4.67
C GLY A 1166 26.89 -27.26 5.47
N LYS A 1167 27.78 -26.32 5.13
CA LYS A 1167 27.94 -25.02 5.81
C LYS A 1167 27.00 -23.94 5.29
N TYR A 1168 26.68 -23.93 3.99
CA TYR A 1168 25.85 -22.91 3.34
C TYR A 1168 24.45 -23.47 3.04
N LYS A 1169 23.44 -23.05 3.81
CA LYS A 1169 22.03 -23.52 3.68
C LYS A 1169 21.16 -22.60 2.81
N ASP A 1170 21.68 -21.43 2.50
CA ASP A 1170 21.07 -20.32 1.77
C ASP A 1170 21.30 -20.38 0.26
N ILE A 1171 22.16 -21.28 -0.22
CA ILE A 1171 22.41 -21.53 -1.64
C ILE A 1171 22.57 -23.04 -1.89
N ARG A 1172 22.06 -23.54 -3.01
CA ARG A 1172 22.26 -24.93 -3.42
C ARG A 1172 23.65 -25.10 -4.02
N VAL A 1173 24.51 -25.93 -3.42
CA VAL A 1173 25.83 -26.27 -3.94
C VAL A 1173 25.76 -27.60 -4.70
N GLU A 1174 26.08 -27.60 -5.99
CA GLU A 1174 26.09 -28.80 -6.83
C GLU A 1174 27.51 -29.12 -7.30
N PHE A 1175 27.86 -30.40 -7.31
CA PHE A 1175 29.11 -30.89 -7.91
C PHE A 1175 28.80 -31.78 -9.10
N ILE A 1176 29.13 -31.30 -10.29
CA ILE A 1176 29.24 -32.11 -11.50
C ILE A 1176 30.66 -32.65 -11.53
N GLY A 1177 30.78 -33.99 -11.50
CA GLY A 1177 32.06 -34.68 -11.58
C GLY A 1177 32.80 -34.46 -12.91
N LYS A 1178 33.59 -35.44 -13.33
CA LYS A 1178 34.46 -35.28 -14.51
C LYS A 1178 33.66 -34.92 -15.77
N ALA A 1179 33.84 -33.71 -16.28
CA ALA A 1179 33.32 -33.23 -17.56
C ALA A 1179 34.47 -32.99 -18.55
N SER A 1180 34.17 -32.97 -19.85
CA SER A 1180 35.18 -32.54 -20.84
C SER A 1180 35.45 -31.03 -20.73
N LEU A 1181 36.64 -30.60 -21.15
CA LEU A 1181 37.00 -29.18 -21.16
C LEU A 1181 35.99 -28.34 -21.97
N GLU A 1182 35.53 -28.86 -23.10
CA GLU A 1182 34.57 -28.16 -23.97
C GLU A 1182 33.18 -28.04 -23.33
N GLU A 1183 32.75 -29.03 -22.54
CA GLU A 1183 31.49 -28.97 -21.78
C GLU A 1183 31.58 -27.96 -20.63
N GLY A 1184 32.65 -28.03 -19.82
CA GLY A 1184 32.84 -27.08 -18.72
C GLY A 1184 32.89 -25.63 -19.20
N MET A 1185 33.58 -25.36 -20.30
CA MET A 1185 33.71 -24.00 -20.85
C MET A 1185 32.42 -23.45 -21.47
N LYS A 1186 31.50 -24.32 -21.91
CA LYS A 1186 30.16 -23.92 -22.39
C LYS A 1186 29.24 -23.48 -21.25
N LEU A 1187 29.45 -23.99 -20.05
CA LEU A 1187 28.63 -23.67 -18.87
C LEU A 1187 28.98 -22.33 -18.21
N LEU A 1188 30.05 -21.66 -18.65
CA LEU A 1188 30.45 -20.33 -18.19
C LEU A 1188 29.69 -19.25 -18.99
N GLU A 1189 28.51 -18.84 -18.55
CA GLU A 1189 27.65 -17.85 -19.22
C GLU A 1189 27.37 -16.60 -18.36
N GLN A 1190 27.38 -16.74 -17.03
CA GLN A 1190 26.99 -15.70 -16.08
C GLN A 1190 28.16 -14.83 -15.62
N PRO A 1191 27.92 -13.59 -15.14
CA PRO A 1191 28.98 -12.69 -14.67
C PRO A 1191 29.80 -13.21 -13.47
N SER A 1192 29.26 -14.16 -12.70
CA SER A 1192 29.95 -14.77 -11.55
C SER A 1192 30.71 -16.05 -11.90
N ASP A 1193 30.67 -16.46 -13.17
CA ASP A 1193 31.28 -17.71 -13.62
C ASP A 1193 32.79 -17.59 -13.71
N ILE A 1194 33.50 -18.62 -13.24
CA ILE A 1194 34.95 -18.55 -13.07
C ILE A 1194 35.62 -19.91 -13.21
N VAL A 1195 36.85 -19.91 -13.71
CA VAL A 1195 37.74 -21.07 -13.69
C VAL A 1195 38.68 -20.98 -12.48
N LEU A 1196 38.66 -22.00 -11.62
CA LEU A 1196 39.47 -22.08 -10.40
C LEU A 1196 40.33 -23.34 -10.39
N GLY A 1197 41.55 -23.26 -9.86
CA GLY A 1197 42.36 -24.47 -9.65
C GLY A 1197 43.85 -24.20 -9.47
N ALA A 1198 44.66 -25.25 -9.59
CA ALA A 1198 46.11 -25.16 -9.48
C ALA A 1198 46.78 -25.10 -10.86
N LYS A 1199 47.70 -24.17 -11.06
CA LYS A 1199 48.57 -24.13 -12.24
C LYS A 1199 49.66 -25.18 -12.10
N THR A 1200 49.64 -26.16 -12.97
CA THR A 1200 50.61 -27.26 -13.07
C THR A 1200 51.01 -27.44 -14.53
N ALA A 1201 51.99 -28.30 -14.81
CA ALA A 1201 52.35 -28.65 -16.18
C ALA A 1201 51.15 -29.23 -16.98
N GLU A 1202 50.20 -29.86 -16.29
CA GLU A 1202 49.02 -30.50 -16.90
C GLU A 1202 47.88 -29.51 -17.16
N THR A 1203 47.79 -28.43 -16.37
CA THR A 1203 46.67 -27.46 -16.44
C THR A 1203 47.01 -26.17 -17.18
N ILE A 1204 48.29 -25.92 -17.50
CA ILE A 1204 48.72 -24.69 -18.16
C ILE A 1204 48.02 -24.47 -19.52
N GLY A 1205 47.88 -25.52 -20.32
CA GLY A 1205 47.18 -25.43 -21.61
C GLY A 1205 45.68 -25.15 -21.46
N VAL A 1206 45.07 -25.60 -20.35
CA VAL A 1206 43.66 -25.32 -20.03
C VAL A 1206 43.46 -23.87 -19.61
N ILE A 1207 44.37 -23.34 -18.80
CA ILE A 1207 44.38 -21.94 -18.36
C ILE A 1207 44.53 -21.01 -19.57
N GLU A 1208 45.50 -21.28 -20.44
CA GLU A 1208 45.73 -20.49 -21.66
C GLU A 1208 44.52 -20.55 -22.61
N PHE A 1209 43.94 -21.74 -22.79
CA PHE A 1209 42.74 -21.91 -23.59
C PHE A 1209 41.56 -21.10 -23.05
N ALA A 1210 41.26 -21.20 -21.75
CA ALA A 1210 40.17 -20.44 -21.13
C ALA A 1210 40.42 -18.92 -21.19
N ALA A 1211 41.67 -18.48 -21.00
CA ALA A 1211 42.04 -17.07 -21.04
C ALA A 1211 41.83 -16.48 -22.44
N SER A 1212 42.20 -17.23 -23.49
CA SER A 1212 42.00 -16.85 -24.89
C SER A 1212 40.52 -16.69 -25.29
N ARG A 1213 39.61 -17.32 -24.55
CA ARG A 1213 38.15 -17.21 -24.72
C ARG A 1213 37.53 -16.09 -23.87
N GLY A 1214 38.34 -15.27 -23.21
CA GLY A 1214 37.87 -14.16 -22.38
C GLY A 1214 37.21 -14.58 -21.07
N ARG A 1215 37.42 -15.82 -20.61
CA ARG A 1215 36.84 -16.33 -19.35
C ARG A 1215 37.63 -15.83 -18.15
N ALA A 1216 36.95 -15.55 -17.05
CA ALA A 1216 37.55 -15.19 -15.78
C ALA A 1216 38.27 -16.39 -15.16
N ILE A 1217 39.52 -16.20 -14.71
CA ILE A 1217 40.36 -17.27 -14.16
C ILE A 1217 41.08 -16.77 -12.91
N ALA A 1218 41.09 -17.59 -11.87
CA ALA A 1218 42.05 -17.50 -10.78
C ALA A 1218 42.68 -18.87 -10.57
N SER A 1219 44.00 -18.96 -10.73
CA SER A 1219 44.75 -20.20 -10.47
C SER A 1219 45.86 -19.96 -9.46
N TYR A 1220 46.07 -20.93 -8.57
CA TYR A 1220 47.14 -20.92 -7.58
C TYR A 1220 48.39 -21.60 -8.15
N ILE A 1221 49.57 -21.03 -7.95
CA ILE A 1221 50.86 -21.60 -8.38
C ILE A 1221 51.53 -22.23 -7.14
N PRO A 1222 51.52 -23.57 -6.98
CA PRO A 1222 52.01 -24.23 -5.76
C PRO A 1222 53.47 -23.92 -5.43
N GLU A 1223 54.33 -23.81 -6.46
CA GLU A 1223 55.78 -23.66 -6.30
C GLU A 1223 56.19 -22.27 -5.80
N THR A 1224 55.43 -21.24 -6.15
CA THR A 1224 55.73 -19.84 -5.78
C THR A 1224 54.82 -19.33 -4.66
N GLY A 1225 53.66 -19.96 -4.47
CA GLY A 1225 52.64 -19.49 -3.55
C GLY A 1225 51.85 -18.27 -4.04
N GLU A 1226 51.99 -17.90 -5.32
CA GLU A 1226 51.32 -16.75 -5.93
C GLU A 1226 50.03 -17.16 -6.66
N PHE A 1227 49.22 -16.18 -7.06
CA PHE A 1227 48.01 -16.38 -7.85
C PHE A 1227 48.18 -15.78 -9.25
N GLU A 1228 47.85 -16.57 -10.27
CA GLU A 1228 47.68 -16.10 -11.63
C GLU A 1228 46.21 -15.77 -11.89
N ARG A 1229 45.95 -14.58 -12.44
CA ARG A 1229 44.62 -14.01 -12.63
C ARG A 1229 44.45 -13.48 -14.04
N HIS A 1230 43.43 -13.96 -14.75
CA HIS A 1230 43.11 -13.54 -16.13
C HIS A 1230 41.65 -13.10 -16.22
N ASN A 1231 41.40 -12.03 -16.98
CA ASN A 1231 40.05 -11.50 -17.28
C ASN A 1231 39.15 -11.27 -16.04
N LEU A 1232 39.75 -11.06 -14.87
CA LEU A 1232 39.03 -10.68 -13.64
C LEU A 1232 38.88 -9.16 -13.58
N ALA A 1233 37.72 -8.71 -13.10
CA ALA A 1233 37.52 -7.29 -12.76
C ALA A 1233 38.62 -6.81 -11.79
N PRO A 1234 39.11 -5.56 -11.92
CA PRO A 1234 40.21 -5.06 -11.11
C PRO A 1234 39.92 -5.17 -9.61
N VAL A 1235 40.89 -5.72 -8.87
CA VAL A 1235 40.80 -6.02 -7.44
C VAL A 1235 40.67 -4.71 -6.65
N ARG A 1236 39.55 -4.54 -5.93
CA ARG A 1236 39.45 -3.57 -4.83
C ARG A 1236 40.53 -3.92 -3.80
N LYS A 1237 41.53 -3.06 -3.58
CA LYS A 1237 42.51 -3.25 -2.50
C LYS A 1237 41.80 -3.13 -1.15
N ILE A 1238 41.67 -4.25 -0.45
CA ILE A 1238 41.32 -4.30 0.97
C ILE A 1238 42.57 -3.87 1.74
N ILE A 1239 42.46 -2.82 2.56
CA ILE A 1239 43.52 -2.43 3.50
C ILE A 1239 43.35 -3.37 4.71
N GLU A 1240 44.25 -4.34 4.84
CA GLU A 1240 44.33 -5.20 6.03
C GLU A 1240 44.84 -4.38 7.22
N VAL A 1241 44.01 -4.31 8.26
CA VAL A 1241 44.38 -3.88 9.60
C VAL A 1241 45.35 -4.92 10.17
N LYS A 1242 46.60 -4.52 10.43
CA LYS A 1242 47.55 -5.34 11.19
C LYS A 1242 47.06 -5.44 12.63
N GLU A 1243 46.65 -6.64 13.04
CA GLU A 1243 46.55 -7.00 14.45
C GLU A 1243 47.96 -7.03 15.06
N ASN A 1244 48.23 -6.11 15.99
CA ASN A 1244 49.42 -6.15 16.83
C ASN A 1244 49.22 -7.21 17.92
N GLY A 1245 50.03 -8.28 17.86
CA GLY A 1245 50.27 -9.17 18.99
C GLY A 1245 51.07 -8.46 20.08
N LEU A 1246 50.57 -8.52 21.30
CA LEU A 1246 51.28 -8.19 22.53
C LEU A 1246 52.25 -9.32 22.92
N GLU A 1247 53.40 -8.91 23.45
CA GLU A 1247 54.42 -9.65 24.25
C GLU A 1247 55.68 -10.17 23.53
N ARG A 1248 56.78 -9.39 23.58
CA ARG A 1248 57.95 -9.63 24.45
C ARG A 1248 59.12 -8.64 24.18
N ASP A 1249 59.79 -8.29 25.28
CA ASP A 1249 61.14 -7.70 25.44
C ASP A 1249 61.16 -6.22 25.89
N ARG A 1250 61.26 -5.92 27.21
CA ARG A 1250 62.46 -5.94 28.09
C ARG A 1250 63.69 -5.25 27.49
N TYR A 1251 64.12 -4.20 28.20
CA TYR A 1251 65.39 -3.46 28.10
C TYR A 1251 65.59 -2.56 26.87
N ARG A 1252 65.17 -1.29 26.98
CA ARG A 1252 66.05 -0.12 27.15
C ARG A 1252 65.27 1.17 27.20
#